data_AF-A0A941JDX0-F1
#
_entry.id   AF-A0A941JDX0-F1
#
_cell.length_a   1.000
_cell.length_b   1.000
_cell.length_c   1.000
_cell.angle_alpha   90.00
_cell.angle_beta   90.00
_cell.angle_gamma   90.00
#
_symmetry.space_group_name_H-M   'P 1'
#
loop_
_entity.id
_entity.type
_entity.pdbx_description
1 polymer ?
#
loop_
_entity_poly.entity_id
_entity_poly.type
_entity_poly.pdbx_seq_one_letter_code
_entity_poly.pdbx_strand_id
1 'polypeptide(L)'
;LRLGSVGQLTVDGILRAPGGSIVLGEIKTNADVDAALIAAGHGRSIWLGDAAVLDAAARAVTAIDARGRRYGWVNDGGRIVVGGEIDHQASESKAANLFVVLRAGARLDASGAEAVLDLGPGGAPLRVASHGGSIALASGNGLRLDGSLIARAGGAGAAGGSLSVALEAPLYQDVLATRRVLGPRELVLRQTHAPYAWQADATPESAAAGLNYGEGSLGMDRVAAGGFGSLALLSQGMISFDGSVSLAMAQSLSLYSASMGLSENAPRDARINLAAPYLRLAGAVVRGKDWHTAPVVRVGVSSRATDATLRLSGQMIDVRDEVRMNVNGSVTLRPLGSVAVDRRGFREVVLDSAGDLRFERGVNTPTLLETSGNLLLRAAQLYPATHAIATVRAGYNGGSAWVSHKPDGLLAIQSTGVAPAMPYSVFGSLSLSAGRIEQGGVLRAPLGTIALGYLNGAASATEQISLLPGSITSASAAGLVMPYGGTVDGVTWTHLGAAVELEGVISPTRGVILSGKRIESMPGALLDLRGGGELRGAGFVSGRGGSTDARMAPLMQVGAQGGFTLPALATNPVYAIVPGVQPGYAPSGGERGASTPTAGQRVTLAQGVPGLPAGTYTLLPSTYALLPGAFRVEINGGAARAVGQDRAIAMRNGSWSAPGALSVPDAGVADALPRQLILTPADTLRKLSQYNETSYAAFVRADALRLGVPRASLPQDGRNLSLLFTPGAGEQALRFRGEVDFRAAEGGFAGSVAVLDRGGVGHIEVLAPDGVATPGLNAVSLRAPDLNALSAARLALGARPEVSYGQSGNFFKFVGGDSNGSRGITLRAGAQLSAAEVLMVVGSPFGQGITIEAGAGISTLGRGKTPFDSRDGFVYQPGYMDQSNSGSMLAVSNGWLDVLPMAASARGPQPILVGVCGAAGCEGQTQLYAEGTLAFATNKRFELDNRVRFGARNLSLSVGALNVGDAPTLAAVQAAGKLVSGLTLNQDVLGRLLRGDTARGAPALENLILNAYDSINFYGGAALDTRDPATGRSSLKNLVIGTPAIYGYGGAGDVAAIRSPR
;
A
#
# COMPACT_ATOMS: atom_id res chain seq x y z
N LEU A 1 20.37 37.25 12.54
CA LEU A 1 19.78 37.87 13.75
C LEU A 1 18.91 36.85 14.46
N ARG A 2 19.09 36.67 15.76
CA ARG A 2 18.23 35.81 16.59
C ARG A 2 17.84 36.58 17.84
N LEU A 3 16.55 36.77 18.05
CA LEU A 3 15.97 37.40 19.24
C LEU A 3 15.08 36.39 19.94
N GLY A 4 15.20 36.32 21.26
CA GLY A 4 14.39 35.45 22.09
C GLY A 4 13.96 36.18 23.36
N SER A 5 12.77 35.89 23.85
CA SER A 5 12.27 36.41 25.12
C SER A 5 11.73 35.27 25.99
N VAL A 6 11.91 35.37 27.31
CA VAL A 6 11.24 34.50 28.30
C VAL A 6 9.76 34.89 28.51
N GLY A 7 9.31 35.98 27.89
CA GLY A 7 7.94 36.49 27.99
C GLY A 7 7.49 37.20 26.71
N GLN A 8 7.03 38.45 26.83
CA GLN A 8 6.63 39.27 25.68
C GLN A 8 7.83 39.61 24.79
N LEU A 9 7.68 39.52 23.48
CA LEU A 9 8.67 39.96 22.48
C LEU A 9 7.98 40.95 21.54
N THR A 10 8.41 42.21 21.54
CA THR A 10 7.80 43.26 20.71
C THR A 10 8.84 43.85 19.76
N VAL A 11 8.48 44.03 18.49
CA VAL A 11 9.30 44.69 17.47
C VAL A 11 8.44 45.75 16.79
N ASP A 12 8.83 47.01 16.92
CA ASP A 12 8.19 48.16 16.25
C ASP A 12 9.10 48.81 15.19
N GLY A 13 10.34 48.36 15.07
CA GLY A 13 11.35 48.92 14.18
C GLY A 13 11.80 47.97 13.06
N ILE A 14 13.00 48.20 12.54
CA ILE A 14 13.55 47.46 11.39
C ILE A 14 14.63 46.46 11.84
N LEU A 15 14.49 45.21 11.43
CA LEU A 15 15.53 44.17 11.51
C LEU A 15 15.99 43.83 10.08
N ARG A 16 17.28 44.05 9.76
CA ARG A 16 17.85 43.76 8.43
C ARG A 16 18.90 42.65 8.49
N ALA A 17 18.73 41.61 7.67
CA ALA A 17 19.71 40.55 7.46
C ALA A 17 19.64 40.08 5.99
N PRO A 18 20.14 40.86 5.02
CA PRO A 18 19.95 40.58 3.59
C PRO A 18 20.51 39.21 3.17
N GLY A 19 19.66 38.34 2.59
CA GLY A 19 20.01 36.96 2.25
C GLY A 19 20.36 36.07 3.47
N GLY A 20 20.26 36.61 4.69
CA GLY A 20 20.59 35.96 5.95
C GLY A 20 19.35 35.45 6.68
N SER A 21 19.48 35.21 7.98
CA SER A 21 18.39 34.66 8.81
C SER A 21 17.96 35.63 9.91
N ILE A 22 16.65 35.82 10.07
CA ILE A 22 16.00 36.54 11.17
C ILE A 22 15.11 35.54 11.92
N VAL A 23 15.41 35.28 13.19
CA VAL A 23 14.66 34.33 14.03
C VAL A 23 14.15 35.03 15.28
N LEU A 24 12.84 35.06 15.47
CA LEU A 24 12.14 35.55 16.65
C LEU A 24 11.47 34.37 17.35
N GLY A 25 11.73 34.17 18.64
CA GLY A 25 11.17 33.03 19.35
C GLY A 25 11.10 33.18 20.87
N GLU A 26 10.66 32.12 21.52
CA GLU A 26 10.62 32.00 22.98
C GLU A 26 11.95 31.44 23.53
N ILE A 27 12.37 31.91 24.70
CA ILE A 27 13.42 31.29 25.52
C ILE A 27 12.71 30.54 26.64
N LYS A 28 12.79 29.21 26.61
CA LYS A 28 12.20 28.35 27.66
C LYS A 28 13.00 28.49 28.95
N THR A 29 12.31 28.53 30.08
CA THR A 29 12.91 28.64 31.42
C THR A 29 12.77 27.31 32.18
N ASN A 30 12.69 27.33 33.52
CA ASN A 30 12.50 26.11 34.29
C ASN A 30 11.20 25.41 33.86
N ALA A 31 11.30 24.14 33.48
CA ALA A 31 10.20 23.37 32.93
C ALA A 31 8.95 23.33 33.83
N ASP A 32 9.12 23.29 35.16
CA ASP A 32 8.00 23.22 36.10
C ASP A 32 7.27 24.58 36.22
N VAL A 33 8.02 25.67 36.22
CA VAL A 33 7.48 27.04 36.25
C VAL A 33 6.76 27.36 34.94
N ASP A 34 7.36 26.99 33.81
CA ASP A 34 6.76 27.15 32.49
C ASP A 34 5.47 26.33 32.36
N ALA A 35 5.44 25.09 32.86
CA ALA A 35 4.25 24.23 32.78
C ALA A 35 3.03 24.83 33.48
N ALA A 36 3.19 25.38 34.69
CA ALA A 36 2.10 26.02 35.42
C ALA A 36 1.59 27.29 34.73
N LEU A 37 2.50 28.14 34.25
CA LEU A 37 2.16 29.38 33.55
C LEU A 37 1.45 29.11 32.21
N ILE A 38 1.96 28.16 31.43
CA ILE A 38 1.41 27.77 30.13
C ILE A 38 0.02 27.16 30.31
N ALA A 39 -0.19 26.32 31.33
CA ALA A 39 -1.48 25.67 31.60
C ALA A 39 -2.54 26.63 32.18
N ALA A 40 -2.13 27.64 32.96
CA ALA A 40 -3.02 28.71 33.42
C ALA A 40 -3.56 29.56 32.26
N GLY A 41 -2.72 29.77 31.24
CA GLY A 41 -3.01 30.60 30.08
C GLY A 41 -2.64 32.07 30.29
N HIS A 42 -2.08 32.70 29.25
CA HIS A 42 -1.55 34.06 29.29
C HIS A 42 -1.72 34.78 27.94
N GLY A 43 -1.65 36.11 27.93
CA GLY A 43 -1.73 36.91 26.69
C GLY A 43 -0.39 37.24 26.02
N ARG A 44 0.72 36.67 26.47
CA ARG A 44 2.06 36.95 25.92
C ARG A 44 2.17 36.59 24.44
N SER A 45 2.89 37.42 23.69
CA SER A 45 3.00 37.32 22.24
C SER A 45 4.41 37.62 21.72
N ILE A 46 4.66 37.17 20.49
CA ILE A 46 5.63 37.78 19.57
C ILE A 46 4.83 38.78 18.73
N TRP A 47 4.98 40.05 19.06
CA TRP A 47 4.22 41.17 18.50
C TRP A 47 5.07 41.96 17.51
N LEU A 48 4.62 42.03 16.26
CA LEU A 48 5.17 42.89 15.21
C LEU A 48 4.19 44.05 15.01
N GLY A 49 4.58 45.24 15.47
CA GLY A 49 3.76 46.45 15.41
C GLY A 49 3.57 47.00 14.00
N ASP A 50 2.77 48.05 13.87
CA ASP A 50 2.42 48.65 12.56
C ASP A 50 3.63 49.24 11.80
N ALA A 51 4.74 49.53 12.48
CA ALA A 51 5.98 50.00 11.86
C ALA A 51 7.06 48.91 11.70
N ALA A 52 6.77 47.66 12.08
CA ALA A 52 7.75 46.58 12.10
C ALA A 52 8.17 46.15 10.69
N VAL A 53 9.48 46.10 10.42
CA VAL A 53 10.02 45.61 9.14
C VAL A 53 11.10 44.57 9.40
N LEU A 54 10.86 43.34 8.95
CA LEU A 54 11.84 42.26 8.93
C LEU A 54 12.28 42.06 7.48
N ASP A 55 13.47 42.53 7.14
CA ASP A 55 14.03 42.50 5.78
C ASP A 55 15.20 41.51 5.72
N ALA A 56 14.90 40.33 5.19
CA ALA A 56 15.86 39.30 4.81
C ALA A 56 16.01 39.20 3.28
N ALA A 57 15.46 40.14 2.50
CA ALA A 57 15.47 40.06 1.06
C ALA A 57 16.91 40.06 0.51
N ALA A 58 17.10 39.39 -0.61
CA ALA A 58 18.37 39.28 -1.30
C ALA A 58 18.89 40.65 -1.74
N ARG A 59 20.20 40.73 -1.96
CA ARG A 59 20.87 41.87 -2.61
C ARG A 59 21.79 41.31 -3.68
N ALA A 60 21.69 41.85 -4.89
CA ALA A 60 22.66 41.59 -5.94
C ALA A 60 23.80 42.60 -5.82
N VAL A 61 25.05 42.12 -5.79
CA VAL A 61 26.24 42.96 -5.73
C VAL A 61 27.01 42.75 -7.02
N THR A 62 27.13 43.80 -7.83
CA THR A 62 27.82 43.78 -9.12
C THR A 62 28.97 44.77 -9.17
N ALA A 63 30.02 44.43 -9.91
CA ALA A 63 31.16 45.27 -10.22
C ALA A 63 31.53 45.13 -11.72
N ILE A 64 32.41 45.99 -12.20
CA ILE A 64 32.91 46.00 -13.59
C ILE A 64 34.39 45.62 -13.57
N ASP A 65 34.78 44.66 -14.40
CA ASP A 65 36.18 44.23 -14.53
C ASP A 65 37.00 45.17 -15.43
N ALA A 66 38.32 44.94 -15.51
CA ALA A 66 39.22 45.73 -16.34
C ALA A 66 38.91 45.70 -17.86
N ARG A 67 38.01 44.81 -18.31
CA ARG A 67 37.56 44.66 -19.70
C ARG A 67 36.16 45.26 -19.91
N GLY A 68 35.60 45.95 -18.93
CA GLY A 68 34.26 46.55 -18.99
C GLY A 68 33.11 45.56 -18.77
N ARG A 69 33.39 44.33 -18.31
CA ARG A 69 32.38 43.27 -18.11
C ARG A 69 31.82 43.30 -16.68
N ARG A 70 30.51 43.16 -16.56
CA ARG A 70 29.79 43.06 -15.28
C ARG A 70 29.96 41.66 -14.68
N TYR A 71 30.41 41.61 -13.44
CA TYR A 71 30.50 40.39 -12.64
C TYR A 71 29.93 40.65 -11.23
N GLY A 72 29.58 39.61 -10.50
CA GLY A 72 28.95 39.80 -9.19
C GLY A 72 28.36 38.55 -8.57
N TRP A 73 27.67 38.76 -7.46
CA TRP A 73 26.97 37.73 -6.70
C TRP A 73 25.48 38.09 -6.62
N VAL A 74 24.62 37.10 -6.90
CA VAL A 74 23.17 37.20 -6.74
C VAL A 74 22.76 36.12 -5.74
N ASN A 75 22.61 36.51 -4.47
CA ASN A 75 22.24 35.59 -3.41
C ASN A 75 20.74 35.33 -3.41
N ASP A 76 20.31 34.17 -2.92
CA ASP A 76 18.90 33.88 -2.68
C ASP A 76 18.34 34.76 -1.56
N GLY A 77 17.00 34.88 -1.53
CA GLY A 77 16.29 35.51 -0.42
C GLY A 77 16.57 34.79 0.90
N GLY A 78 16.61 35.55 1.98
CA GLY A 78 16.91 35.05 3.31
C GLY A 78 15.74 34.32 3.97
N ARG A 79 15.88 34.08 5.27
CA ARG A 79 14.95 33.28 6.05
C ARG A 79 14.42 34.08 7.23
N ILE A 80 13.10 34.13 7.40
CA ILE A 80 12.41 34.77 8.52
C ILE A 80 11.61 33.71 9.27
N VAL A 81 11.87 33.55 10.56
CA VAL A 81 11.17 32.59 11.44
C VAL A 81 10.60 33.35 12.62
N VAL A 82 9.28 33.28 12.81
CA VAL A 82 8.56 33.88 13.93
C VAL A 82 7.82 32.76 14.68
N GLY A 83 8.27 32.49 15.90
CA GLY A 83 7.69 31.49 16.79
C GLY A 83 8.09 30.04 16.51
N GLY A 84 8.39 29.65 15.27
CA GLY A 84 8.87 28.29 14.96
C GLY A 84 8.68 27.90 13.49
N GLU A 85 8.95 26.62 13.19
CA GLU A 85 8.86 26.06 11.84
C GLU A 85 8.23 24.67 11.84
N ILE A 86 7.65 24.30 10.70
CA ILE A 86 7.13 22.96 10.43
C ILE A 86 8.30 22.00 10.16
N ASP A 87 8.32 20.88 10.89
CA ASP A 87 9.06 19.69 10.51
C ASP A 87 8.20 18.83 9.58
N HIS A 88 8.48 18.92 8.28
CA HIS A 88 7.77 18.18 7.24
C HIS A 88 7.92 16.67 7.35
N GLN A 89 8.98 16.15 8.00
CA GLN A 89 9.17 14.72 8.18
C GLN A 89 8.34 14.19 9.34
N ALA A 90 8.24 14.97 10.42
CA ALA A 90 7.50 14.57 11.63
C ALA A 90 6.01 14.99 11.63
N SER A 91 5.56 15.81 10.66
CA SER A 91 4.19 16.38 10.62
C SER A 91 3.86 17.21 11.87
N GLU A 92 4.86 17.88 12.44
CA GLU A 92 4.74 18.71 13.64
C GLU A 92 5.49 20.05 13.45
N SER A 93 5.43 20.93 14.43
CA SER A 93 6.20 22.17 14.47
C SER A 93 6.91 22.28 15.83
N LYS A 94 7.89 23.17 15.93
CA LYS A 94 8.48 23.60 17.22
C LYS A 94 7.99 25.00 17.55
N ALA A 95 6.66 25.16 17.69
CA ALA A 95 6.09 26.48 17.91
C ALA A 95 6.37 27.00 19.33
N ALA A 96 6.51 28.31 19.45
CA ALA A 96 6.51 28.99 20.74
C ALA A 96 5.12 28.87 21.39
N ASN A 97 5.09 28.76 22.72
CA ASN A 97 3.85 28.82 23.51
C ASN A 97 3.42 30.28 23.72
N LEU A 98 3.50 31.08 22.66
CA LEU A 98 3.19 32.52 22.60
C LEU A 98 2.24 32.77 21.43
N PHE A 99 1.38 33.78 21.54
CA PHE A 99 0.65 34.28 20.37
C PHE A 99 1.62 34.86 19.35
N VAL A 100 1.33 34.74 18.06
CA VAL A 100 2.06 35.47 17.02
C VAL A 100 1.11 36.50 16.43
N VAL A 101 1.46 37.77 16.59
CA VAL A 101 0.64 38.92 16.16
C VAL A 101 1.44 39.76 15.18
N LEU A 102 0.96 39.83 13.94
CA LEU A 102 1.44 40.72 12.89
C LEU A 102 0.36 41.77 12.66
N ARG A 103 0.65 43.01 13.06
CA ARG A 103 -0.24 44.15 12.83
C ARG A 103 -0.28 44.53 11.36
N ALA A 104 -1.31 45.26 10.95
CA ALA A 104 -1.60 45.54 9.54
C ALA A 104 -0.42 46.23 8.80
N GLY A 105 0.33 47.08 9.49
CA GLY A 105 1.51 47.74 8.91
C GLY A 105 2.81 46.93 8.93
N ALA A 106 2.87 45.80 9.65
CA ALA A 106 4.06 44.97 9.71
C ALA A 106 4.44 44.40 8.33
N ARG A 107 5.74 44.35 8.01
CA ARG A 107 6.26 43.82 6.74
C ARG A 107 7.39 42.83 6.95
N LEU A 108 7.21 41.63 6.41
CA LEU A 108 8.24 40.58 6.35
C LEU A 108 8.61 40.38 4.88
N ASP A 109 9.86 40.65 4.53
CA ASP A 109 10.36 40.56 3.14
C ASP A 109 11.57 39.64 3.06
N ALA A 110 11.42 38.56 2.31
CA ALA A 110 12.45 37.57 2.00
C ALA A 110 12.59 37.40 0.48
N SER A 111 12.30 38.43 -0.32
CA SER A 111 12.33 38.34 -1.79
C SER A 111 13.75 38.06 -2.34
N GLY A 112 13.81 37.39 -3.49
CA GLY A 112 15.02 37.23 -4.28
C GLY A 112 15.42 38.53 -4.99
N ALA A 113 16.54 38.49 -5.72
CA ALA A 113 17.09 39.60 -6.46
C ALA A 113 17.53 39.15 -7.86
N GLU A 114 17.81 40.09 -8.74
CA GLU A 114 18.40 39.81 -10.06
C GLU A 114 19.52 40.79 -10.39
N ALA A 115 20.43 40.36 -11.26
CA ALA A 115 21.40 41.23 -11.89
C ALA A 115 21.74 40.73 -13.30
N VAL A 116 22.24 41.63 -14.14
CA VAL A 116 22.80 41.27 -15.45
C VAL A 116 24.31 41.12 -15.29
N LEU A 117 24.82 39.93 -15.58
CA LEU A 117 26.23 39.58 -15.51
C LEU A 117 26.72 39.20 -16.91
N ASP A 118 27.91 39.64 -17.30
CA ASP A 118 28.49 39.40 -18.62
C ASP A 118 29.23 38.04 -18.63
N LEU A 119 28.44 36.97 -18.44
CA LEU A 119 28.88 35.58 -18.24
C LEU A 119 28.65 34.67 -19.47
N GLY A 120 27.91 35.11 -20.48
CA GLY A 120 27.64 34.30 -21.67
C GLY A 120 28.89 34.06 -22.54
N PRO A 121 28.80 33.22 -23.58
CA PRO A 121 29.88 33.02 -24.54
C PRO A 121 30.40 34.36 -25.08
N GLY A 122 31.72 34.59 -25.03
CA GLY A 122 32.32 35.87 -25.43
C GLY A 122 32.07 37.05 -24.48
N GLY A 123 31.51 36.82 -23.28
CA GLY A 123 31.13 37.88 -22.33
C GLY A 123 29.74 38.47 -22.58
N ALA A 124 28.84 37.71 -23.21
CA ALA A 124 27.49 38.18 -23.48
C ALA A 124 26.68 38.44 -22.18
N PRO A 125 25.84 39.49 -22.12
CA PRO A 125 24.98 39.76 -20.98
C PRO A 125 24.00 38.63 -20.71
N LEU A 126 23.98 38.13 -19.46
CA LEU A 126 23.03 37.14 -18.97
C LEU A 126 22.35 37.66 -17.72
N ARG A 127 21.02 37.58 -17.70
CA ARG A 127 20.23 37.90 -16.50
C ARG A 127 20.26 36.71 -15.55
N VAL A 128 20.76 36.93 -14.34
CA VAL A 128 20.82 35.93 -13.27
C VAL A 128 19.84 36.37 -12.18
N ALA A 129 18.83 35.55 -11.96
CA ALA A 129 17.83 35.73 -10.92
C ALA A 129 18.03 34.71 -9.80
N SER A 130 17.87 35.15 -8.55
CA SER A 130 17.92 34.28 -7.38
C SER A 130 16.53 33.90 -6.88
N HIS A 131 16.48 32.83 -6.09
CA HIS A 131 15.24 32.32 -5.54
C HIS A 131 14.71 33.24 -4.43
N GLY A 132 13.38 33.26 -4.28
CA GLY A 132 12.76 33.82 -3.08
C GLY A 132 13.14 33.00 -1.84
N GLY A 133 13.20 33.67 -0.70
CA GLY A 133 13.53 33.08 0.60
C GLY A 133 12.33 32.43 1.30
N SER A 134 12.43 32.25 2.62
CA SER A 134 11.37 31.60 3.41
C SER A 134 10.84 32.47 4.54
N ILE A 135 9.54 32.40 4.79
CA ILE A 135 8.85 33.00 5.95
C ILE A 135 8.10 31.89 6.68
N ALA A 136 8.40 31.70 7.96
CA ALA A 136 7.77 30.72 8.82
C ALA A 136 7.13 31.37 10.04
N LEU A 137 5.85 31.07 10.28
CA LEU A 137 5.04 31.61 11.37
C LEU A 137 4.43 30.45 12.14
N ALA A 138 4.78 30.28 13.42
CA ALA A 138 4.25 29.18 14.22
C ALA A 138 3.85 29.63 15.62
N SER A 139 2.70 29.16 16.10
CA SER A 139 2.22 29.45 17.45
C SER A 139 1.49 28.25 18.07
N GLY A 140 1.74 27.98 19.35
CA GLY A 140 0.93 27.06 20.16
C GLY A 140 -0.32 27.69 20.78
N ASN A 141 -0.42 29.03 20.77
CA ASN A 141 -1.53 29.77 21.39
C ASN A 141 -2.51 30.31 20.35
N GLY A 142 -2.06 30.94 19.27
CA GLY A 142 -2.91 31.54 18.24
C GLY A 142 -2.16 32.49 17.30
N LEU A 143 -2.74 32.73 16.12
CA LEU A 143 -2.14 33.48 15.02
C LEU A 143 -3.05 34.64 14.60
N ARG A 144 -2.55 35.87 14.66
CA ARG A 144 -3.18 37.07 14.07
C ARG A 144 -2.24 37.63 13.01
N LEU A 145 -2.58 37.42 11.74
CA LEU A 145 -1.66 37.62 10.61
C LEU A 145 -2.16 38.74 9.68
N ASP A 146 -2.20 39.98 10.18
CA ASP A 146 -2.70 41.13 9.40
C ASP A 146 -1.62 41.81 8.55
N GLY A 147 -0.35 41.57 8.85
CA GLY A 147 0.80 42.16 8.15
C GLY A 147 1.03 41.65 6.72
N SER A 148 1.97 42.28 6.02
CA SER A 148 2.42 41.90 4.69
C SER A 148 3.56 40.88 4.72
N LEU A 149 3.40 39.80 3.97
CA LEU A 149 4.37 38.71 3.85
C LEU A 149 4.81 38.62 2.39
N ILE A 150 6.11 38.74 2.12
CA ILE A 150 6.64 38.85 0.75
C ILE A 150 7.87 37.97 0.61
N ALA A 151 7.88 37.07 -0.38
CA ALA A 151 9.06 36.30 -0.75
C ALA A 151 9.04 35.99 -2.25
N ARG A 152 9.15 37.02 -3.07
CA ARG A 152 9.08 36.88 -4.53
C ARG A 152 10.34 36.24 -5.08
N ALA A 153 10.23 35.55 -6.22
CA ALA A 153 11.38 35.21 -7.04
C ALA A 153 12.11 36.49 -7.48
N GLY A 154 13.43 36.44 -7.65
CA GLY A 154 14.21 37.58 -8.14
C GLY A 154 13.96 37.92 -9.61
N GLY A 155 13.42 36.97 -10.38
CA GLY A 155 13.15 37.12 -11.82
C GLY A 155 12.66 35.81 -12.43
N ALA A 156 12.45 35.78 -13.74
CA ALA A 156 11.94 34.61 -14.46
C ALA A 156 12.86 33.38 -14.30
N GLY A 157 12.28 32.20 -14.17
CA GLY A 157 12.98 30.92 -13.99
C GLY A 157 13.46 30.63 -12.57
N ALA A 158 13.53 31.64 -11.69
CA ALA A 158 13.85 31.43 -10.28
C ALA A 158 12.60 30.96 -9.50
N ALA A 159 12.81 30.09 -8.51
CA ALA A 159 11.77 29.70 -7.55
C ALA A 159 11.20 30.91 -6.80
N GLY A 160 9.88 30.94 -6.64
CA GLY A 160 9.23 31.78 -5.64
C GLY A 160 9.62 31.31 -4.23
N GLY A 161 9.45 32.20 -3.24
CA GLY A 161 9.73 31.86 -1.85
C GLY A 161 8.66 30.97 -1.22
N SER A 162 8.93 30.52 0.00
CA SER A 162 8.02 29.64 0.75
C SER A 162 7.39 30.35 1.95
N LEU A 163 6.08 30.19 2.13
CA LEU A 163 5.37 30.54 3.36
C LEU A 163 4.99 29.26 4.13
N SER A 164 5.31 29.20 5.43
CA SER A 164 4.80 28.15 6.31
C SER A 164 4.06 28.75 7.50
N VAL A 165 2.84 28.29 7.76
CA VAL A 165 2.00 28.74 8.89
C VAL A 165 1.58 27.52 9.72
N ALA A 166 1.91 27.52 11.01
CA ALA A 166 1.64 26.41 11.91
C ALA A 166 0.88 26.84 13.16
N LEU A 167 -0.28 26.22 13.39
CA LEU A 167 -1.05 26.30 14.62
C LEU A 167 -0.94 24.97 15.37
N GLU A 168 -0.19 24.99 16.47
CA GLU A 168 0.00 23.79 17.30
C GLU A 168 -1.01 23.70 18.44
N ALA A 169 -1.08 22.51 19.01
CA ALA A 169 -1.91 22.14 20.15
C ALA A 169 -1.00 21.63 21.28
N PRO A 170 -0.51 22.52 22.16
CA PRO A 170 0.31 22.12 23.29
C PRO A 170 -0.39 21.08 24.19
N LEU A 171 0.41 20.22 24.81
CA LEU A 171 -0.05 19.31 25.86
C LEU A 171 -0.05 20.04 27.21
N TYR A 172 -1.18 20.04 27.89
CA TYR A 172 -1.33 20.64 29.21
C TYR A 172 -1.52 19.56 30.26
N GLN A 173 -0.85 19.69 31.42
CA GLN A 173 -1.11 18.80 32.55
C GLN A 173 -2.56 18.92 33.01
N ASP A 174 -3.25 17.79 33.18
CA ASP A 174 -4.69 17.75 33.49
C ASP A 174 -5.04 18.51 34.77
N VAL A 175 -4.14 18.52 35.76
CA VAL A 175 -4.36 19.18 37.05
C VAL A 175 -4.14 20.71 37.02
N LEU A 176 -3.48 21.23 35.98
CA LEU A 176 -3.14 22.65 35.85
C LEU A 176 -3.93 23.35 34.72
N ALA A 177 -4.41 22.60 33.74
CA ALA A 177 -5.05 23.14 32.54
C ALA A 177 -6.35 23.88 32.86
N THR A 178 -6.49 25.12 32.38
CA THR A 178 -7.74 25.90 32.49
C THR A 178 -8.57 25.80 31.21
N ARG A 179 -9.88 26.16 31.28
CA ARG A 179 -10.72 26.24 30.07
C ARG A 179 -10.14 27.16 28.99
N ARG A 180 -9.40 28.20 29.40
CA ARG A 180 -8.84 29.20 28.49
C ARG A 180 -7.92 28.57 27.44
N VAL A 181 -7.04 27.66 27.84
CA VAL A 181 -6.01 27.09 26.95
C VAL A 181 -6.53 25.91 26.12
N LEU A 182 -7.69 25.37 26.51
CA LEU A 182 -8.27 24.16 25.96
C LEU A 182 -9.25 24.39 24.80
N GLY A 183 -9.34 25.62 24.27
CA GLY A 183 -10.13 25.91 23.07
C GLY A 183 -9.64 25.09 21.85
N PRO A 184 -10.55 24.63 20.96
CA PRO A 184 -10.17 23.80 19.82
C PRO A 184 -9.18 24.55 18.91
N ARG A 185 -8.16 23.86 18.40
CA ARG A 185 -7.23 24.43 17.42
C ARG A 185 -7.86 24.44 16.03
N GLU A 186 -8.05 25.62 15.46
CA GLU A 186 -8.67 25.85 14.15
C GLU A 186 -7.90 26.92 13.37
N LEU A 187 -7.32 26.51 12.25
CA LEU A 187 -6.71 27.41 11.26
C LEU A 187 -7.71 27.66 10.13
N VAL A 188 -8.30 28.85 10.13
CA VAL A 188 -9.35 29.26 9.19
C VAL A 188 -8.73 29.87 7.92
N LEU A 189 -9.08 29.31 6.77
CA LEU A 189 -8.70 29.80 5.46
C LEU A 189 -9.86 30.55 4.81
N ARG A 190 -9.55 31.72 4.24
CA ARG A 190 -10.51 32.61 3.56
C ARG A 190 -9.96 33.01 2.20
N GLN A 191 -10.85 33.28 1.24
CA GLN A 191 -10.41 33.82 -0.05
C GLN A 191 -9.77 35.21 0.12
N THR A 192 -10.46 36.07 0.87
CA THR A 192 -10.03 37.45 1.15
C THR A 192 -9.69 37.56 2.64
N HIS A 193 -8.55 38.17 2.93
CA HIS A 193 -8.13 38.44 4.29
C HIS A 193 -9.15 39.33 5.01
N ALA A 194 -9.52 38.91 6.22
CA ALA A 194 -10.36 39.69 7.12
C ALA A 194 -9.48 40.16 8.30
N PRO A 195 -9.13 41.45 8.36
CA PRO A 195 -8.29 41.98 9.43
C PRO A 195 -8.92 41.74 10.79
N TYR A 196 -8.10 41.47 11.80
CA TYR A 196 -8.60 41.46 13.17
C TYR A 196 -9.00 42.89 13.60
N ALA A 197 -10.16 43.01 14.24
CA ALA A 197 -10.66 44.29 14.74
C ALA A 197 -9.90 44.70 16.01
N TRP A 198 -8.78 45.37 15.85
CA TRP A 198 -8.00 45.93 16.97
C TRP A 198 -8.68 47.18 17.55
N GLN A 199 -8.55 47.38 18.86
CA GLN A 199 -8.80 48.69 19.45
C GLN A 199 -7.79 49.70 18.89
N ALA A 200 -8.19 50.96 18.74
CA ALA A 200 -7.26 52.04 18.38
C ALA A 200 -6.09 52.06 19.37
N ASP A 201 -4.86 52.20 18.86
CA ASP A 201 -3.61 52.20 19.64
C ASP A 201 -3.34 50.93 20.48
N ALA A 202 -3.95 49.79 20.12
CA ALA A 202 -3.76 48.55 20.87
C ALA A 202 -2.26 48.17 20.98
N THR A 203 -1.76 48.11 22.21
CA THR A 203 -0.46 47.56 22.61
C THR A 203 -0.57 46.07 22.94
N PRO A 204 0.56 45.32 23.02
CA PRO A 204 0.54 43.93 23.46
C PRO A 204 -0.20 43.72 24.80
N GLU A 205 -0.01 44.63 25.75
CA GLU A 205 -0.63 44.58 27.09
C GLU A 205 -2.14 44.77 27.01
N SER A 206 -2.61 45.77 26.26
CA SER A 206 -4.05 46.03 26.09
C SER A 206 -4.77 44.91 25.32
N ALA A 207 -4.07 44.27 24.38
CA ALA A 207 -4.61 43.19 23.56
C ALA A 207 -4.61 41.82 24.26
N ALA A 208 -3.78 41.64 25.30
CA ALA A 208 -3.51 40.36 25.96
C ALA A 208 -4.78 39.60 26.42
N ALA A 209 -5.82 40.31 26.83
CA ALA A 209 -7.08 39.72 27.28
C ALA A 209 -7.98 39.28 26.11
N GLY A 210 -7.90 39.93 24.95
CA GLY A 210 -8.70 39.65 23.75
C GLY A 210 -8.11 38.58 22.81
N LEU A 211 -6.91 38.10 23.11
CA LEU A 211 -6.27 37.01 22.36
C LEU A 211 -6.88 35.65 22.75
N ASN A 212 -7.67 35.09 21.83
CA ASN A 212 -8.31 33.79 21.97
C ASN A 212 -7.35 32.66 21.60
N TYR A 213 -7.27 31.66 22.47
CA TYR A 213 -6.48 30.46 22.21
C TYR A 213 -7.10 29.61 21.09
N GLY A 214 -6.23 29.03 20.27
CA GLY A 214 -6.58 28.09 19.22
C GLY A 214 -7.14 28.71 17.95
N GLU A 215 -7.16 30.03 17.83
CA GLU A 215 -7.57 30.71 16.61
C GLU A 215 -6.37 31.08 15.75
N GLY A 216 -6.42 30.71 14.46
CA GLY A 216 -5.56 31.25 13.42
C GLY A 216 -6.36 31.55 12.17
N SER A 217 -6.01 32.61 11.43
CA SER A 217 -6.65 32.90 10.14
C SER A 217 -5.65 33.35 9.09
N LEU A 218 -5.82 32.87 7.84
CA LEU A 218 -4.99 33.25 6.70
C LEU A 218 -5.87 33.52 5.46
N GLY A 219 -5.68 34.68 4.84
CA GLY A 219 -6.32 35.03 3.56
C GLY A 219 -5.47 34.58 2.37
N MET A 220 -6.09 33.94 1.38
CA MET A 220 -5.40 33.45 0.18
C MET A 220 -4.94 34.58 -0.74
N ASP A 221 -5.65 35.72 -0.74
CA ASP A 221 -5.24 36.97 -1.37
C ASP A 221 -3.88 37.48 -0.86
N ARG A 222 -3.59 37.37 0.44
CA ARG A 222 -2.29 37.72 1.03
C ARG A 222 -1.19 36.78 0.58
N VAL A 223 -1.47 35.47 0.51
CA VAL A 223 -0.52 34.48 -0.02
C VAL A 223 -0.18 34.80 -1.48
N ALA A 224 -1.20 35.07 -2.30
CA ALA A 224 -1.00 35.44 -3.70
C ALA A 224 -0.20 36.75 -3.84
N ALA A 225 -0.55 37.79 -3.07
CA ALA A 225 0.14 39.08 -3.10
C ALA A 225 1.61 39.01 -2.67
N GLY A 226 1.94 38.05 -1.78
CA GLY A 226 3.30 37.80 -1.33
C GLY A 226 4.23 37.17 -2.38
N GLY A 227 3.65 36.62 -3.45
CA GLY A 227 4.39 35.97 -4.55
C GLY A 227 5.12 34.69 -4.13
N PHE A 228 4.56 33.96 -3.16
CA PHE A 228 5.09 32.66 -2.75
C PHE A 228 4.90 31.62 -3.85
N GLY A 229 5.93 30.82 -4.09
CA GLY A 229 5.82 29.64 -4.95
C GLY A 229 5.39 28.39 -4.16
N SER A 230 5.66 28.36 -2.86
CA SER A 230 5.33 27.22 -1.98
C SER A 230 4.57 27.65 -0.72
N LEU A 231 3.55 26.88 -0.33
CA LEU A 231 2.77 27.11 0.89
C LEU A 231 2.70 25.82 1.72
N ALA A 232 2.98 25.92 3.02
CA ALA A 232 2.78 24.85 3.99
C ALA A 232 1.88 25.32 5.13
N LEU A 233 0.79 24.61 5.37
CA LEU A 233 -0.16 24.92 6.44
C LEU A 233 -0.23 23.74 7.40
N LEU A 234 -0.07 24.02 8.69
CA LEU A 234 -0.18 23.03 9.73
C LEU A 234 -1.18 23.46 10.79
N SER A 235 -2.10 22.57 11.12
CA SER A 235 -2.96 22.66 12.30
C SER A 235 -3.01 21.31 12.99
N GLN A 236 -2.54 21.21 14.23
CA GLN A 236 -2.70 19.98 15.01
C GLN A 236 -4.18 19.71 15.39
N GLY A 237 -5.07 20.67 15.16
CA GLY A 237 -6.52 20.48 15.15
C GLY A 237 -7.05 20.45 13.72
N MET A 238 -7.90 21.42 13.36
CA MET A 238 -8.51 21.47 12.02
C MET A 238 -7.95 22.60 11.15
N ILE A 239 -7.92 22.36 9.84
CA ILE A 239 -7.87 23.41 8.82
C ILE A 239 -9.31 23.56 8.31
N SER A 240 -9.90 24.75 8.43
CA SER A 240 -11.28 24.99 8.02
C SER A 240 -11.39 26.06 6.93
N PHE A 241 -12.37 25.93 6.06
CA PHE A 241 -12.62 26.88 4.97
C PHE A 241 -13.84 27.74 5.28
N ASP A 242 -13.65 29.06 5.35
CA ASP A 242 -14.72 30.02 5.62
C ASP A 242 -15.29 30.56 4.31
N GLY A 243 -16.09 29.71 3.65
CA GLY A 243 -16.63 29.94 2.31
C GLY A 243 -15.78 29.32 1.19
N SER A 244 -16.06 29.75 -0.04
CA SER A 244 -15.33 29.26 -1.21
C SER A 244 -13.90 29.79 -1.23
N VAL A 245 -12.95 28.92 -1.54
CA VAL A 245 -11.51 29.24 -1.57
C VAL A 245 -10.90 28.69 -2.85
N SER A 246 -10.21 29.54 -3.59
CA SER A 246 -9.43 29.17 -4.77
C SER A 246 -7.99 29.63 -4.61
N LEU A 247 -7.05 28.68 -4.67
CA LEU A 247 -5.62 28.93 -4.58
C LEU A 247 -4.87 28.09 -5.61
N ALA A 248 -3.94 28.72 -6.34
CA ALA A 248 -2.99 28.03 -7.20
C ALA A 248 -1.57 28.45 -6.81
N MET A 249 -0.74 27.49 -6.40
CA MET A 249 0.66 27.69 -6.09
C MET A 249 1.53 27.34 -7.30
N ALA A 250 2.60 28.10 -7.52
CA ALA A 250 3.50 27.87 -8.65
C ALA A 250 4.40 26.65 -8.48
N GLN A 251 4.61 26.16 -7.25
CA GLN A 251 5.54 25.06 -6.98
C GLN A 251 4.91 23.97 -6.10
N SER A 252 4.49 24.30 -4.87
CA SER A 252 3.98 23.30 -3.94
C SER A 252 2.95 23.80 -2.94
N LEU A 253 2.08 22.90 -2.51
CA LEU A 253 1.16 23.12 -1.40
C LEU A 253 1.15 21.89 -0.49
N SER A 254 1.44 22.09 0.79
CA SER A 254 1.42 21.05 1.82
C SER A 254 0.40 21.38 2.91
N LEU A 255 -0.53 20.47 3.16
CA LEU A 255 -1.57 20.59 4.18
C LEU A 255 -1.36 19.53 5.26
N TYR A 256 -1.12 19.97 6.48
CA TYR A 256 -0.92 19.15 7.67
C TYR A 256 -2.07 19.41 8.63
N SER A 257 -2.97 18.45 8.83
CA SER A 257 -4.15 18.66 9.69
C SER A 257 -4.60 17.39 10.38
N ALA A 258 -5.16 17.46 11.59
CA ALA A 258 -5.91 16.32 12.13
C ALA A 258 -7.25 16.13 11.38
N SER A 259 -7.85 17.22 10.89
CA SER A 259 -9.04 17.18 10.04
C SER A 259 -9.22 18.43 9.17
N MET A 260 -9.96 18.30 8.07
CA MET A 260 -10.39 19.38 7.20
C MET A 260 -11.91 19.45 7.12
N GLY A 261 -12.46 20.67 7.06
CA GLY A 261 -13.90 20.90 6.92
C GLY A 261 -14.23 22.36 6.64
N LEU A 262 -15.50 22.72 6.73
CA LEU A 262 -15.93 24.12 6.64
C LEU A 262 -15.84 24.80 8.01
N SER A 263 -15.65 26.12 8.03
CA SER A 263 -15.78 26.90 9.27
C SER A 263 -17.22 26.81 9.80
N GLU A 264 -17.45 27.21 11.06
CA GLU A 264 -18.77 27.14 11.70
C GLU A 264 -19.89 27.82 10.87
N ASN A 265 -19.59 29.00 10.33
CA ASN A 265 -20.54 29.88 9.66
C ASN A 265 -20.43 29.84 8.12
N ALA A 266 -19.56 29.00 7.56
CA ALA A 266 -19.41 28.88 6.12
C ALA A 266 -20.70 28.38 5.44
N PRO A 267 -21.03 28.89 4.23
CA PRO A 267 -22.09 28.37 3.39
C PRO A 267 -21.96 26.86 3.15
N ARG A 268 -23.09 26.13 3.19
CA ARG A 268 -23.12 24.67 3.02
C ARG A 268 -22.69 24.17 1.64
N ASP A 269 -22.66 25.05 0.65
CA ASP A 269 -22.36 24.81 -0.77
C ASP A 269 -21.00 25.39 -1.21
N ALA A 270 -20.12 25.70 -0.25
CA ALA A 270 -18.79 26.23 -0.51
C ALA A 270 -17.98 25.36 -1.48
N ARG A 271 -17.21 26.01 -2.36
CA ARG A 271 -16.33 25.35 -3.35
C ARG A 271 -14.88 25.65 -3.04
N ILE A 272 -14.11 24.61 -2.74
CA ILE A 272 -12.70 24.71 -2.42
C ILE A 272 -11.90 24.11 -3.59
N ASN A 273 -11.06 24.92 -4.23
CA ASN A 273 -10.18 24.53 -5.33
C ASN A 273 -8.74 24.89 -4.98
N LEU A 274 -7.91 23.90 -4.68
CA LEU A 274 -6.50 24.10 -4.37
C LEU A 274 -5.65 23.39 -5.43
N ALA A 275 -4.71 24.12 -6.03
CA ALA A 275 -3.85 23.60 -7.09
C ALA A 275 -2.37 23.88 -6.81
N ALA A 276 -1.50 22.92 -7.08
CA ALA A 276 -0.05 23.10 -7.10
C ALA A 276 0.60 21.97 -7.90
N PRO A 277 1.76 22.18 -8.56
CA PRO A 277 2.48 21.09 -9.22
C PRO A 277 2.73 19.90 -8.29
N TYR A 278 3.16 20.16 -7.06
CA TYR A 278 3.29 19.13 -6.03
C TYR A 278 2.36 19.43 -4.84
N LEU A 279 1.47 18.48 -4.54
CA LEU A 279 0.58 18.52 -3.39
C LEU A 279 0.97 17.46 -2.37
N ARG A 280 0.99 17.84 -1.09
CA ARG A 280 1.12 16.91 0.03
C ARG A 280 -0.05 17.07 0.98
N LEU A 281 -0.73 15.98 1.28
CA LEU A 281 -1.75 15.88 2.33
C LEU A 281 -1.19 14.99 3.44
N ALA A 282 -1.12 15.52 4.65
CA ALA A 282 -0.62 14.80 5.80
C ALA A 282 -1.47 15.02 7.04
N GLY A 283 -1.61 13.96 7.83
CA GLY A 283 -2.15 14.04 9.19
C GLY A 283 -1.19 14.75 10.15
N ALA A 284 -1.72 15.64 10.98
CA ALA A 284 -0.99 16.30 12.07
C ALA A 284 -1.67 15.99 13.41
N VAL A 285 -1.26 14.89 14.05
CA VAL A 285 -1.93 14.39 15.27
C VAL A 285 -1.05 14.57 16.49
N VAL A 286 -1.58 15.22 17.53
CA VAL A 286 -0.93 15.32 18.84
C VAL A 286 -0.93 13.95 19.53
N ARG A 287 0.24 13.43 19.88
CA ARG A 287 0.34 12.23 20.72
C ARG A 287 -0.08 12.57 22.16
N GLY A 288 -0.97 11.78 22.73
CA GLY A 288 -1.30 11.90 24.15
C GLY A 288 -0.10 11.60 25.04
N LYS A 289 -0.06 12.20 26.22
CA LYS A 289 0.88 11.90 27.30
C LYS A 289 0.06 11.66 28.56
N ASP A 290 0.46 10.70 29.39
CA ASP A 290 -0.25 10.40 30.63
C ASP A 290 -0.42 11.66 31.49
N TRP A 291 -1.61 11.84 32.07
CA TRP A 291 -2.00 13.01 32.85
C TRP A 291 -1.91 14.34 32.09
N HIS A 292 -1.96 14.32 30.76
CA HIS A 292 -2.04 15.52 29.93
C HIS A 292 -3.20 15.46 28.95
N THR A 293 -3.77 16.63 28.70
CA THR A 293 -4.83 16.86 27.72
C THR A 293 -4.31 17.69 26.55
N ALA A 294 -4.73 17.32 25.34
CA ALA A 294 -4.50 18.11 24.13
C ALA A 294 -5.82 18.76 23.66
N PRO A 295 -5.81 20.05 23.25
CA PRO A 295 -7.00 20.77 22.82
C PRO A 295 -7.41 20.47 21.37
N VAL A 296 -7.58 19.19 21.04
CA VAL A 296 -7.83 18.71 19.67
C VAL A 296 -9.10 17.86 19.58
N VAL A 297 -9.84 18.03 18.49
CA VAL A 297 -11.01 17.21 18.14
C VAL A 297 -10.51 16.03 17.32
N ARG A 298 -10.78 14.80 17.75
CA ARG A 298 -10.12 13.61 17.17
C ARG A 298 -10.99 12.72 16.30
N VAL A 299 -12.28 12.54 16.59
CA VAL A 299 -13.06 11.44 16.00
C VAL A 299 -14.55 11.71 15.95
N GLY A 300 -15.12 11.53 14.75
CA GLY A 300 -16.56 11.54 14.50
C GLY A 300 -16.89 11.93 13.06
N VAL A 301 -18.07 11.54 12.58
CA VAL A 301 -18.64 12.01 11.31
C VAL A 301 -19.59 13.17 11.61
N SER A 302 -19.42 14.28 10.89
CA SER A 302 -20.33 15.43 11.01
C SER A 302 -21.77 15.01 10.82
N SER A 303 -22.64 15.43 11.74
CA SER A 303 -24.09 15.21 11.65
C SER A 303 -24.76 16.25 10.74
N ARG A 304 -24.00 17.27 10.30
CA ARG A 304 -24.50 18.41 9.54
C ARG A 304 -24.48 18.11 8.05
N ALA A 305 -25.60 18.38 7.38
CA ALA A 305 -25.69 18.28 5.92
C ALA A 305 -24.76 19.30 5.24
N THR A 306 -24.22 18.91 4.08
CA THR A 306 -23.27 19.68 3.28
C THR A 306 -23.45 19.36 1.80
N ASP A 307 -23.30 20.37 0.95
CA ASP A 307 -23.21 20.25 -0.51
C ASP A 307 -21.82 20.66 -1.04
N ALA A 308 -20.93 21.04 -0.12
CA ALA A 308 -19.62 21.57 -0.43
C ALA A 308 -18.71 20.56 -1.13
N THR A 309 -17.81 21.09 -1.96
CA THR A 309 -16.88 20.31 -2.77
C THR A 309 -15.44 20.72 -2.48
N LEU A 310 -14.56 19.74 -2.31
CA LEU A 310 -13.11 19.95 -2.21
C LEU A 310 -12.41 19.35 -3.43
N ARG A 311 -11.72 20.18 -4.21
CA ARG A 311 -10.88 19.75 -5.32
C ARG A 311 -9.42 20.10 -5.05
N LEU A 312 -8.56 19.09 -5.16
CA LEU A 312 -7.11 19.18 -5.00
C LEU A 312 -6.46 18.75 -6.31
N SER A 313 -5.79 19.66 -7.02
CA SER A 313 -5.25 19.41 -8.37
C SER A 313 -3.72 19.59 -8.43
N GLY A 314 -3.01 18.64 -9.04
CA GLY A 314 -1.55 18.75 -9.19
C GLY A 314 -0.95 17.81 -10.23
N GLN A 315 0.37 17.81 -10.36
CA GLN A 315 1.12 16.84 -11.17
C GLN A 315 1.51 15.61 -10.35
N MET A 316 1.67 15.79 -9.04
CA MET A 316 1.89 14.73 -8.06
C MET A 316 1.11 15.05 -6.80
N ILE A 317 0.38 14.07 -6.28
CA ILE A 317 -0.31 14.16 -4.99
C ILE A 317 0.22 13.06 -4.07
N ASP A 318 0.88 13.46 -2.98
CA ASP A 318 1.32 12.58 -1.91
C ASP A 318 0.33 12.63 -0.74
N VAL A 319 -0.08 11.47 -0.22
CA VAL A 319 -0.94 11.33 0.96
C VAL A 319 -0.19 10.54 2.03
N ARG A 320 -0.15 11.04 3.27
CA ARG A 320 0.58 10.43 4.40
C ARG A 320 -0.18 10.59 5.71
N ASP A 321 0.08 9.71 6.68
CA ASP A 321 -0.51 9.78 8.03
C ASP A 321 -2.06 9.76 7.96
N GLU A 322 -2.77 10.31 8.94
CA GLU A 322 -4.24 10.33 8.94
C GLU A 322 -4.81 11.65 8.38
N VAL A 323 -5.29 11.62 7.15
CA VAL A 323 -5.98 12.73 6.47
C VAL A 323 -7.49 12.50 6.53
N ARG A 324 -8.19 13.36 7.28
CA ARG A 324 -9.65 13.29 7.46
C ARG A 324 -10.32 14.54 6.93
N MET A 325 -11.48 14.38 6.29
CA MET A 325 -12.23 15.48 5.65
C MET A 325 -13.63 15.64 6.26
N ASN A 326 -13.70 15.40 7.57
CA ASN A 326 -14.88 15.48 8.41
C ASN A 326 -14.46 15.86 9.83
N VAL A 327 -15.32 16.60 10.54
CA VAL A 327 -15.08 16.98 11.93
C VAL A 327 -16.35 16.79 12.73
N ASN A 328 -16.35 15.82 13.64
CA ASN A 328 -17.28 15.73 14.75
C ASN A 328 -16.51 15.15 15.93
N GLY A 329 -16.87 15.52 17.15
CA GLY A 329 -16.29 14.96 18.37
C GLY A 329 -16.38 15.95 19.52
N SER A 330 -15.62 15.69 20.58
CA SER A 330 -15.53 16.61 21.71
C SER A 330 -14.10 16.82 22.15
N VAL A 331 -13.75 18.04 22.54
CA VAL A 331 -12.51 18.33 23.26
C VAL A 331 -12.75 18.03 24.73
N THR A 332 -12.00 17.07 25.29
CA THR A 332 -12.06 16.77 26.72
C THR A 332 -11.38 17.89 27.52
N LEU A 333 -12.07 18.42 28.51
CA LEU A 333 -11.57 19.41 29.44
C LEU A 333 -11.52 18.73 30.83
N ARG A 334 -10.43 18.07 31.23
CA ARG A 334 -10.36 17.50 32.59
C ARG A 334 -9.98 18.62 33.59
N PRO A 335 -10.64 18.75 34.76
CA PRO A 335 -11.91 18.16 35.20
C PRO A 335 -13.18 18.93 34.75
N LEU A 336 -13.02 19.93 33.89
CA LEU A 336 -13.96 20.99 33.51
C LEU A 336 -15.10 20.60 32.53
N GLY A 337 -15.20 19.34 32.07
CA GLY A 337 -16.24 18.82 31.16
C GLY A 337 -15.74 18.46 29.76
N SER A 338 -16.58 18.61 28.73
CA SER A 338 -16.18 18.49 27.32
C SER A 338 -16.89 19.52 26.45
N VAL A 339 -16.26 19.95 25.36
CA VAL A 339 -16.86 20.86 24.36
C VAL A 339 -17.06 20.09 23.07
N ALA A 340 -18.31 19.96 22.63
CA ALA A 340 -18.64 19.36 21.35
C ALA A 340 -18.23 20.30 20.20
N VAL A 341 -17.66 19.73 19.15
CA VAL A 341 -17.30 20.43 17.92
C VAL A 341 -17.82 19.60 16.74
N ASP A 342 -18.67 20.20 15.92
CA ASP A 342 -19.20 19.59 14.69
C ASP A 342 -19.07 20.58 13.54
N ARG A 343 -18.15 20.31 12.60
CA ARG A 343 -17.98 21.10 11.37
C ARG A 343 -18.41 20.28 10.17
N ARG A 344 -19.13 20.93 9.26
CA ARG A 344 -19.52 20.32 7.98
C ARG A 344 -18.29 19.82 7.24
N GLY A 345 -18.35 18.58 6.77
CA GLY A 345 -17.39 18.04 5.80
C GLY A 345 -17.75 18.42 4.37
N PHE A 346 -17.35 17.58 3.43
CA PHE A 346 -17.62 17.76 2.00
C PHE A 346 -18.54 16.66 1.48
N ARG A 347 -19.47 17.02 0.60
CA ARG A 347 -20.31 16.05 -0.14
C ARG A 347 -19.48 15.27 -1.15
N GLU A 348 -18.51 15.95 -1.76
CA GLU A 348 -17.64 15.41 -2.79
C GLU A 348 -16.21 15.91 -2.59
N VAL A 349 -15.27 14.97 -2.65
CA VAL A 349 -13.83 15.23 -2.61
C VAL A 349 -13.21 14.69 -3.89
N VAL A 350 -12.39 15.52 -4.53
CA VAL A 350 -11.67 15.16 -5.76
C VAL A 350 -10.18 15.37 -5.56
N LEU A 351 -9.40 14.30 -5.69
CA LEU A 351 -7.95 14.36 -5.84
C LEU A 351 -7.64 14.11 -7.33
N ASP A 352 -7.14 15.15 -8.00
CA ASP A 352 -6.93 15.19 -9.43
C ASP A 352 -5.45 15.42 -9.75
N SER A 353 -4.70 14.33 -9.87
CA SER A 353 -3.32 14.35 -10.32
C SER A 353 -3.27 14.16 -11.84
N ALA A 354 -2.55 15.01 -12.56
CA ALA A 354 -2.24 14.77 -13.98
C ALA A 354 -1.08 13.76 -14.16
N GLY A 355 -0.25 13.57 -13.13
CA GLY A 355 0.72 12.48 -13.01
C GLY A 355 0.28 11.46 -11.96
N ASP A 356 1.11 11.21 -10.96
CA ASP A 356 0.90 10.10 -10.03
C ASP A 356 0.17 10.55 -8.75
N LEU A 357 -0.55 9.63 -8.10
CA LEU A 357 -1.09 9.78 -6.75
C LEU A 357 -0.51 8.67 -5.87
N ARG A 358 0.30 9.06 -4.87
CA ARG A 358 1.06 8.12 -4.06
C ARG A 358 0.66 8.20 -2.59
N PHE A 359 0.54 7.04 -1.96
CA PHE A 359 0.35 6.93 -0.52
C PHE A 359 1.69 6.61 0.15
N GLU A 360 2.23 7.57 0.90
CA GLU A 360 3.50 7.40 1.60
C GLU A 360 3.32 6.61 2.90
N ARG A 361 4.42 6.09 3.45
CA ARG A 361 4.41 5.49 4.79
C ARG A 361 4.18 6.59 5.82
N GLY A 362 3.14 6.45 6.64
CA GLY A 362 2.90 7.36 7.77
C GLY A 362 4.03 7.26 8.81
N VAL A 363 4.28 8.38 9.49
CA VAL A 363 5.37 8.54 10.47
C VAL A 363 5.10 7.65 11.69
N ASN A 364 3.85 7.64 12.14
CA ASN A 364 3.45 7.08 13.42
C ASN A 364 2.27 6.09 13.30
N THR A 365 1.39 6.31 12.34
CA THR A 365 0.23 5.49 12.05
C THR A 365 0.21 5.13 10.57
N PRO A 366 -0.44 4.03 10.16
CA PRO A 366 -0.69 3.77 8.75
C PRO A 366 -1.40 4.96 8.09
N THR A 367 -1.17 5.14 6.79
CA THR A 367 -1.77 6.24 6.05
C THR A 367 -3.28 5.99 5.90
N LEU A 368 -4.09 7.01 6.17
CA LEU A 368 -5.53 6.98 6.06
C LEU A 368 -6.00 8.22 5.29
N LEU A 369 -6.81 8.01 4.25
CA LEU A 369 -7.58 9.06 3.60
C LEU A 369 -9.07 8.76 3.82
N GLU A 370 -9.76 9.61 4.55
CA GLU A 370 -11.15 9.35 4.96
C GLU A 370 -12.03 10.58 4.71
N THR A 371 -13.19 10.34 4.10
CA THR A 371 -14.26 11.32 3.91
C THR A 371 -15.64 10.70 4.13
N SER A 372 -16.59 11.49 4.63
CA SER A 372 -17.99 11.09 4.82
C SER A 372 -18.85 11.23 3.56
N GLY A 373 -18.33 11.91 2.53
CA GLY A 373 -18.93 12.08 1.22
C GLY A 373 -18.34 11.14 0.17
N ASN A 374 -18.62 11.43 -1.10
CA ASN A 374 -18.03 10.71 -2.23
C ASN A 374 -16.58 11.12 -2.45
N LEU A 375 -15.77 10.19 -2.97
CA LEU A 375 -14.36 10.41 -3.27
C LEU A 375 -14.06 10.01 -4.72
N LEU A 376 -13.52 10.95 -5.49
CA LEU A 376 -12.97 10.72 -6.82
C LEU A 376 -11.44 10.85 -6.76
N LEU A 377 -10.75 9.80 -7.19
CA LEU A 377 -9.30 9.77 -7.36
C LEU A 377 -8.98 9.66 -8.85
N ARG A 378 -8.42 10.71 -9.44
CA ARG A 378 -8.00 10.73 -10.85
C ARG A 378 -6.49 10.92 -10.92
N ALA A 379 -5.79 9.99 -11.56
CA ALA A 379 -4.33 10.02 -11.74
C ALA A 379 -3.89 9.14 -12.92
N ALA A 380 -2.65 9.33 -13.38
CA ALA A 380 -1.98 8.42 -14.31
C ALA A 380 -1.79 7.03 -13.68
N GLN A 381 -1.47 6.99 -12.38
CA GLN A 381 -1.49 5.79 -11.56
C GLN A 381 -1.64 6.12 -10.06
N LEU A 382 -2.25 5.19 -9.32
CA LEU A 382 -2.35 5.18 -7.87
C LEU A 382 -1.51 4.05 -7.29
N TYR A 383 -0.68 4.32 -6.28
CA TYR A 383 0.11 3.28 -5.63
C TYR A 383 0.58 3.64 -4.20
N PRO A 384 0.78 2.65 -3.31
CA PRO A 384 1.51 2.85 -2.07
C PRO A 384 3.02 2.89 -2.34
N ALA A 385 3.73 3.74 -1.59
CA ALA A 385 5.19 3.73 -1.53
C ALA A 385 5.72 2.41 -0.94
N THR A 386 7.04 2.19 -1.01
CA THR A 386 7.65 0.96 -0.49
C THR A 386 7.31 0.75 0.99
N HIS A 387 6.78 -0.43 1.34
CA HIS A 387 6.28 -0.78 2.69
C HIS A 387 5.19 0.14 3.26
N ALA A 388 4.60 1.03 2.47
CA ALA A 388 3.52 1.88 2.95
C ALA A 388 2.24 1.06 3.08
N ILE A 389 1.56 1.20 4.22
CA ILE A 389 0.22 0.66 4.44
C ILE A 389 -0.75 1.84 4.40
N ALA A 390 -1.68 1.81 3.44
CA ALA A 390 -2.62 2.89 3.20
C ALA A 390 -4.06 2.38 3.15
N THR A 391 -4.98 3.12 3.77
CA THR A 391 -6.42 2.88 3.74
C THR A 391 -7.15 4.11 3.18
N VAL A 392 -8.09 3.89 2.27
CA VAL A 392 -8.93 4.93 1.67
C VAL A 392 -10.40 4.60 1.95
N ARG A 393 -11.15 5.57 2.49
CA ARG A 393 -12.56 5.41 2.86
C ARG A 393 -13.40 6.55 2.29
N ALA A 394 -14.43 6.18 1.55
CA ALA A 394 -15.46 7.10 1.07
C ALA A 394 -16.83 6.73 1.68
N GLY A 395 -17.68 7.72 1.88
CA GLY A 395 -19.00 7.53 2.49
C GLY A 395 -18.94 7.09 3.95
N TYR A 396 -17.86 7.37 4.68
CA TYR A 396 -17.72 6.98 6.09
C TYR A 396 -18.84 7.60 6.95
N ASN A 397 -19.51 6.80 7.80
CA ASN A 397 -20.65 7.25 8.60
C ASN A 397 -20.45 7.15 10.13
N GLY A 398 -19.28 6.72 10.60
CA GLY A 398 -18.94 6.65 12.03
C GLY A 398 -19.56 5.44 12.76
N GLY A 399 -18.90 4.97 13.83
CA GLY A 399 -19.38 3.86 14.68
C GLY A 399 -18.29 3.28 15.57
N SER A 400 -18.59 2.98 16.84
CA SER A 400 -17.62 2.55 17.87
C SER A 400 -17.49 1.02 18.05
N ALA A 401 -18.05 0.21 17.14
CA ALA A 401 -17.84 -1.26 17.16
C ALA A 401 -17.59 -1.87 15.78
N TRP A 402 -18.13 -1.26 14.71
CA TRP A 402 -17.94 -1.71 13.33
C TRP A 402 -17.92 -0.46 12.45
N VAL A 403 -16.81 -0.22 11.74
CA VAL A 403 -16.75 0.85 10.75
C VAL A 403 -17.80 0.56 9.69
N SER A 404 -18.69 1.52 9.43
CA SER A 404 -19.68 1.45 8.37
C SER A 404 -19.43 2.56 7.34
N HIS A 405 -19.75 2.25 6.09
CA HIS A 405 -19.86 3.22 5.01
C HIS A 405 -21.34 3.28 4.62
N LYS A 406 -21.77 4.43 4.11
CA LYS A 406 -23.10 4.55 3.51
C LYS A 406 -23.19 3.59 2.31
N PRO A 407 -24.26 2.78 2.18
CA PRO A 407 -24.42 1.85 1.07
C PRO A 407 -24.31 2.50 -0.32
N ASP A 408 -24.69 3.78 -0.43
CA ASP A 408 -24.63 4.61 -1.64
C ASP A 408 -23.34 5.45 -1.76
N GLY A 409 -22.46 5.43 -0.75
CA GLY A 409 -21.20 6.17 -0.77
C GLY A 409 -20.28 5.66 -1.88
N LEU A 410 -19.82 6.58 -2.74
CA LEU A 410 -19.05 6.26 -3.93
C LEU A 410 -17.55 6.54 -3.74
N LEU A 411 -16.73 5.56 -4.10
CA LEU A 411 -15.31 5.72 -4.41
C LEU A 411 -15.08 5.44 -5.89
N ALA A 412 -14.72 6.46 -6.66
CA ALA A 412 -14.40 6.35 -8.08
C ALA A 412 -12.90 6.55 -8.32
N ILE A 413 -12.31 5.70 -9.16
CA ILE A 413 -10.91 5.78 -9.59
C ILE A 413 -10.91 5.93 -11.11
N GLN A 414 -10.25 6.98 -11.62
CA GLN A 414 -10.24 7.31 -13.04
C GLN A 414 -8.81 7.45 -13.58
N SER A 415 -8.58 6.96 -14.80
CA SER A 415 -7.34 7.18 -15.54
C SER A 415 -7.27 8.60 -16.11
N THR A 416 -6.06 9.14 -16.24
CA THR A 416 -5.77 10.34 -17.06
C THR A 416 -5.38 10.01 -18.50
N GLY A 417 -5.24 8.73 -18.86
CA GLY A 417 -4.89 8.29 -20.21
C GLY A 417 -4.10 6.99 -20.23
N VAL A 418 -2.93 7.01 -20.88
CA VAL A 418 -2.04 5.84 -21.04
C VAL A 418 -1.39 5.47 -19.71
N ALA A 419 -1.38 4.18 -19.39
CA ALA A 419 -0.75 3.68 -18.18
C ALA A 419 0.77 3.96 -18.18
N PRO A 420 1.30 4.63 -17.14
CA PRO A 420 2.74 4.90 -17.02
C PRO A 420 3.54 3.63 -16.70
N ALA A 421 4.87 3.73 -16.75
CA ALA A 421 5.79 2.66 -16.34
C ALA A 421 5.61 2.28 -14.87
N MET A 422 6.07 1.08 -14.48
CA MET A 422 5.97 0.61 -13.09
C MET A 422 6.63 1.61 -12.13
N PRO A 423 5.94 1.99 -11.03
CA PRO A 423 6.54 2.87 -10.04
C PRO A 423 7.66 2.14 -9.30
N TYR A 424 8.68 2.91 -8.86
CA TYR A 424 9.73 2.42 -7.97
C TYR A 424 9.20 2.23 -6.54
N SER A 425 8.28 1.29 -6.34
CA SER A 425 7.74 0.88 -5.05
C SER A 425 7.47 -0.62 -4.97
N VAL A 426 7.67 -1.22 -3.80
CA VAL A 426 7.36 -2.64 -3.54
C VAL A 426 6.83 -2.90 -2.14
N PHE A 427 6.11 -4.01 -1.95
CA PHE A 427 5.64 -4.49 -0.64
C PHE A 427 4.69 -3.53 0.10
N GLY A 428 4.14 -2.53 -0.60
CA GLY A 428 3.10 -1.67 -0.06
C GLY A 428 1.73 -2.36 -0.04
N SER A 429 0.84 -1.90 0.84
CA SER A 429 -0.54 -2.37 0.93
C SER A 429 -1.49 -1.20 0.79
N LEU A 430 -2.50 -1.34 -0.06
CA LEU A 430 -3.52 -0.32 -0.29
C LEU A 430 -4.92 -0.94 -0.19
N SER A 431 -5.69 -0.48 0.80
CA SER A 431 -7.07 -0.90 1.05
C SER A 431 -8.03 0.24 0.73
N LEU A 432 -9.04 0.00 -0.10
CA LEU A 432 -10.00 0.99 -0.56
C LEU A 432 -11.42 0.50 -0.28
N SER A 433 -12.19 1.23 0.52
CA SER A 433 -13.54 0.80 0.91
C SER A 433 -14.58 1.92 0.78
N ALA A 434 -15.74 1.55 0.25
CA ALA A 434 -16.94 2.37 0.13
C ALA A 434 -18.17 1.46 -0.03
N GLY A 435 -19.38 2.04 -0.07
CA GLY A 435 -20.60 1.31 -0.44
C GLY A 435 -20.55 0.83 -1.88
N ARG A 436 -20.09 1.70 -2.79
CA ARG A 436 -19.86 1.41 -4.20
C ARG A 436 -18.45 1.81 -4.61
N ILE A 437 -17.75 0.93 -5.32
CA ILE A 437 -16.40 1.17 -5.86
C ILE A 437 -16.43 1.04 -7.38
N GLU A 438 -15.97 2.07 -8.07
CA GLU A 438 -15.81 2.11 -9.53
C GLU A 438 -14.33 2.27 -9.86
N GLN A 439 -13.71 1.19 -10.34
CA GLN A 439 -12.28 1.15 -10.65
C GLN A 439 -12.09 1.25 -12.16
N GLY A 440 -11.83 2.46 -12.67
CA GLY A 440 -11.59 2.78 -14.08
C GLY A 440 -10.22 3.41 -14.36
N GLY A 441 -9.26 3.27 -13.43
CA GLY A 441 -7.92 3.84 -13.54
C GLY A 441 -6.81 2.79 -13.50
N VAL A 442 -5.58 3.23 -13.21
CA VAL A 442 -4.42 2.36 -12.99
C VAL A 442 -4.10 2.33 -11.50
N LEU A 443 -4.30 1.19 -10.86
CA LEU A 443 -4.10 0.93 -9.44
C LEU A 443 -3.01 -0.12 -9.27
N ARG A 444 -1.93 0.20 -8.54
CA ARG A 444 -0.75 -0.66 -8.43
C ARG A 444 -0.29 -0.83 -6.98
N ALA A 445 0.17 -2.02 -6.63
CA ALA A 445 0.97 -2.29 -5.43
C ALA A 445 1.98 -3.41 -5.75
N PRO A 446 3.10 -3.10 -6.44
CA PRO A 446 4.03 -4.12 -6.91
C PRO A 446 4.56 -4.97 -5.75
N LEU A 447 4.51 -6.31 -5.90
CA LEU A 447 4.86 -7.28 -4.84
C LEU A 447 4.10 -7.09 -3.52
N GLY A 448 3.01 -6.33 -3.52
CA GLY A 448 2.25 -5.93 -2.35
C GLY A 448 0.81 -6.43 -2.41
N THR A 449 -0.10 -5.71 -1.74
CA THR A 449 -1.53 -6.04 -1.73
C THR A 449 -2.39 -4.86 -2.15
N ILE A 450 -3.42 -5.14 -2.95
CA ILE A 450 -4.55 -4.23 -3.19
C ILE A 450 -5.81 -4.90 -2.65
N ALA A 451 -6.54 -4.20 -1.79
CA ALA A 451 -7.86 -4.62 -1.35
C ALA A 451 -8.92 -3.61 -1.81
N LEU A 452 -9.90 -4.08 -2.58
CA LEU A 452 -11.09 -3.33 -2.92
C LEU A 452 -12.27 -3.87 -2.12
N GLY A 453 -12.93 -2.99 -1.39
CA GLY A 453 -14.06 -3.28 -0.53
C GLY A 453 -13.68 -3.50 0.94
N TYR A 454 -14.69 -3.47 1.80
CA TYR A 454 -14.49 -3.48 3.24
C TYR A 454 -14.19 -4.89 3.79
N LEU A 455 -13.03 -5.05 4.41
CA LEU A 455 -12.51 -6.36 4.87
C LEU A 455 -12.91 -6.76 6.30
N ASN A 456 -13.65 -5.95 7.08
CA ASN A 456 -13.81 -6.18 8.54
C ASN A 456 -15.28 -6.30 9.02
N GLY A 457 -15.91 -7.44 8.80
CA GLY A 457 -17.27 -7.74 9.26
C GLY A 457 -18.32 -7.61 8.15
N ALA A 458 -19.31 -8.50 8.15
CA ALA A 458 -20.35 -8.58 7.11
C ALA A 458 -21.41 -7.45 7.18
N ALA A 459 -21.60 -6.85 8.36
CA ALA A 459 -22.60 -5.80 8.58
C ALA A 459 -22.33 -4.50 7.81
N SER A 460 -21.09 -4.27 7.38
CA SER A 460 -20.67 -3.11 6.60
C SER A 460 -20.05 -3.55 5.26
N ALA A 461 -20.59 -4.60 4.64
CA ALA A 461 -20.08 -5.08 3.35
C ALA A 461 -20.18 -3.98 2.26
N THR A 462 -19.22 -3.95 1.35
CA THR A 462 -19.33 -3.17 0.12
C THR A 462 -20.45 -3.76 -0.74
N GLU A 463 -21.38 -2.94 -1.19
CA GLU A 463 -22.53 -3.38 -1.99
C GLU A 463 -22.07 -3.83 -3.38
N GLN A 464 -21.22 -3.03 -4.03
CA GLN A 464 -20.78 -3.29 -5.40
C GLN A 464 -19.34 -2.83 -5.67
N ILE A 465 -18.60 -3.69 -6.36
CA ILE A 465 -17.32 -3.36 -7.01
C ILE A 465 -17.49 -3.51 -8.52
N SER A 466 -17.15 -2.48 -9.29
CA SER A 466 -17.15 -2.52 -10.75
C SER A 466 -15.74 -2.23 -11.28
N LEU A 467 -15.13 -3.19 -11.97
CA LEU A 467 -13.89 -2.99 -12.73
C LEU A 467 -14.29 -2.57 -14.15
N LEU A 468 -14.00 -1.32 -14.51
CA LEU A 468 -14.47 -0.67 -15.73
C LEU A 468 -13.52 -0.94 -16.91
N PRO A 469 -13.98 -0.77 -18.17
CA PRO A 469 -13.13 -0.97 -19.34
C PRO A 469 -11.85 -0.11 -19.31
N GLY A 470 -10.71 -0.70 -19.68
CA GLY A 470 -9.40 -0.04 -19.69
C GLY A 470 -8.73 0.09 -18.33
N SER A 471 -9.37 -0.39 -17.25
CA SER A 471 -8.80 -0.34 -15.92
C SER A 471 -7.68 -1.37 -15.73
N ILE A 472 -6.68 -1.01 -14.92
CA ILE A 472 -5.59 -1.92 -14.52
C ILE A 472 -5.55 -1.96 -13.00
N THR A 473 -5.72 -3.14 -12.41
CA THR A 473 -5.44 -3.39 -10.99
C THR A 473 -4.30 -4.40 -10.90
N SER A 474 -3.14 -3.99 -10.40
CA SER A 474 -1.89 -4.76 -10.53
C SER A 474 -1.13 -4.93 -9.21
N ALA A 475 -0.83 -6.17 -8.85
CA ALA A 475 0.18 -6.50 -7.84
C ALA A 475 1.52 -6.96 -8.47
N SER A 476 1.60 -6.98 -9.79
CA SER A 476 2.81 -7.34 -10.53
C SER A 476 3.91 -6.28 -10.37
N ALA A 477 5.16 -6.74 -10.37
CA ALA A 477 6.36 -5.91 -10.55
C ALA A 477 7.08 -6.20 -11.87
N ALA A 478 6.41 -6.84 -12.83
CA ALA A 478 6.99 -7.12 -14.14
C ALA A 478 7.51 -5.84 -14.81
N GLY A 479 8.77 -5.86 -15.25
CA GLY A 479 9.46 -4.71 -15.83
C GLY A 479 10.12 -3.75 -14.82
N LEU A 480 9.98 -3.99 -13.51
CA LEU A 480 10.61 -3.18 -12.47
C LEU A 480 12.02 -3.71 -12.14
N VAL A 481 13.03 -2.84 -12.18
CA VAL A 481 14.38 -3.12 -11.64
C VAL A 481 14.71 -2.06 -10.62
N MET A 482 14.81 -2.41 -9.33
CA MET A 482 14.98 -1.42 -8.26
C MET A 482 15.95 -1.90 -7.17
N PRO A 483 16.69 -0.98 -6.52
CA PRO A 483 17.45 -1.33 -5.32
C PRO A 483 16.48 -1.66 -4.19
N TYR A 484 16.81 -2.68 -3.39
CA TYR A 484 16.06 -3.04 -2.20
C TYR A 484 16.96 -3.73 -1.18
N GLY A 485 17.49 -2.98 -0.21
CA GLY A 485 18.26 -3.56 0.87
C GLY A 485 19.51 -4.29 0.40
N GLY A 486 19.90 -5.33 1.13
CA GLY A 486 20.98 -6.23 0.76
C GLY A 486 21.49 -7.05 1.94
N THR A 487 22.47 -7.89 1.66
CA THR A 487 23.16 -8.70 2.66
C THR A 487 24.64 -8.39 2.64
N VAL A 488 25.28 -8.31 3.81
CA VAL A 488 26.73 -8.13 3.93
C VAL A 488 27.43 -9.49 3.99
N ASP A 489 26.82 -10.45 4.69
CA ASP A 489 27.38 -11.76 5.04
C ASP A 489 26.79 -12.95 4.25
N GLY A 490 25.73 -12.72 3.48
CA GLY A 490 24.99 -13.78 2.78
C GLY A 490 23.99 -14.54 3.67
N VAL A 491 23.83 -14.16 4.94
CA VAL A 491 22.96 -14.84 5.91
C VAL A 491 21.76 -13.99 6.26
N THR A 492 21.94 -12.67 6.46
CA THR A 492 20.84 -11.76 6.81
C THR A 492 20.59 -10.77 5.69
N TRP A 493 19.35 -10.68 5.20
CA TRP A 493 18.92 -9.61 4.32
C TRP A 493 18.40 -8.44 5.14
N THR A 494 18.98 -7.26 4.97
CA THR A 494 18.63 -6.05 5.69
C THR A 494 18.04 -5.01 4.76
N HIS A 495 17.07 -4.23 5.24
CA HIS A 495 16.50 -3.07 4.55
C HIS A 495 16.23 -2.00 5.60
N LEU A 496 16.72 -0.77 5.39
CA LEU A 496 16.64 0.33 6.38
C LEU A 496 17.21 -0.05 7.76
N GLY A 497 18.26 -0.88 7.79
CA GLY A 497 18.93 -1.33 9.00
C GLY A 497 18.21 -2.44 9.79
N ALA A 498 17.06 -2.92 9.32
CA ALA A 498 16.32 -4.04 9.93
C ALA A 498 16.40 -5.29 9.05
N ALA A 499 16.43 -6.48 9.69
CA ALA A 499 16.33 -7.75 8.97
C ALA A 499 14.95 -7.90 8.33
N VAL A 500 14.91 -8.37 7.08
CA VAL A 500 13.67 -8.63 6.35
C VAL A 500 13.15 -10.02 6.69
N GLU A 501 11.90 -10.11 7.13
CA GLU A 501 11.20 -11.37 7.29
C GLU A 501 10.73 -11.88 5.93
N LEU A 502 11.14 -13.11 5.60
CA LEU A 502 10.72 -13.76 4.36
C LEU A 502 9.32 -14.36 4.55
N GLU A 503 8.43 -14.07 3.60
CA GLU A 503 7.09 -14.65 3.58
C GLU A 503 7.07 -15.94 2.75
N GLY A 504 6.23 -16.90 3.15
CA GLY A 504 6.05 -18.14 2.39
C GLY A 504 5.53 -17.88 0.98
N VAL A 505 5.65 -18.91 0.14
CA VAL A 505 5.42 -18.80 -1.30
C VAL A 505 4.01 -18.35 -1.68
N ILE A 506 3.04 -18.61 -0.81
CA ILE A 506 1.67 -18.10 -0.92
C ILE A 506 1.32 -17.37 0.39
N SER A 507 0.98 -16.10 0.28
CA SER A 507 0.79 -15.21 1.41
C SER A 507 -0.44 -14.31 1.19
N PRO A 508 -1.25 -14.03 2.23
CA PRO A 508 -2.39 -13.12 2.12
C PRO A 508 -1.97 -11.66 1.92
N THR A 509 -0.68 -11.33 2.11
CA THR A 509 -0.12 -9.99 1.88
C THR A 509 0.52 -9.84 0.50
N ARG A 510 0.20 -10.74 -0.45
CA ARG A 510 0.65 -10.70 -1.85
C ARG A 510 -0.50 -10.94 -2.82
N GLY A 511 -0.98 -9.89 -3.47
CA GLY A 511 -1.97 -9.98 -4.56
C GLY A 511 -3.13 -9.00 -4.49
N VAL A 512 -4.28 -9.41 -5.01
CA VAL A 512 -5.50 -8.59 -5.07
C VAL A 512 -6.61 -9.27 -4.29
N ILE A 513 -7.33 -8.48 -3.52
CA ILE A 513 -8.47 -8.88 -2.70
C ILE A 513 -9.68 -8.06 -3.16
N LEU A 514 -10.75 -8.71 -3.60
CA LEU A 514 -12.02 -8.07 -3.91
C LEU A 514 -13.07 -8.56 -2.92
N SER A 515 -13.67 -7.64 -2.15
CA SER A 515 -14.66 -7.98 -1.13
C SER A 515 -15.94 -7.18 -1.26
N GLY A 516 -17.07 -7.84 -1.50
CA GLY A 516 -18.36 -7.19 -1.59
C GLY A 516 -19.52 -8.17 -1.76
N LYS A 517 -20.75 -7.66 -1.90
CA LYS A 517 -21.90 -8.50 -2.26
C LYS A 517 -21.93 -8.80 -3.76
N ARG A 518 -21.67 -7.78 -4.59
CA ARG A 518 -21.59 -7.89 -6.05
C ARG A 518 -20.24 -7.44 -6.58
N ILE A 519 -19.61 -8.27 -7.40
CA ILE A 519 -18.36 -7.96 -8.12
C ILE A 519 -18.62 -8.12 -9.62
N GLU A 520 -18.43 -7.04 -10.37
CA GLU A 520 -18.58 -7.01 -11.82
C GLU A 520 -17.26 -6.58 -12.46
N SER A 521 -16.74 -7.42 -13.37
CA SER A 521 -15.58 -7.10 -14.21
C SER A 521 -16.05 -6.96 -15.65
N MET A 522 -15.90 -5.77 -16.22
CA MET A 522 -16.33 -5.47 -17.59
C MET A 522 -15.28 -5.85 -18.64
N PRO A 523 -15.67 -6.06 -19.90
CA PRO A 523 -14.71 -6.28 -20.98
C PRO A 523 -13.64 -5.18 -21.05
N GLY A 524 -12.38 -5.59 -21.16
CA GLY A 524 -11.23 -4.68 -21.21
C GLY A 524 -10.68 -4.23 -19.86
N ALA A 525 -11.24 -4.69 -18.73
CA ALA A 525 -10.61 -4.54 -17.41
C ALA A 525 -9.51 -5.61 -17.21
N LEU A 526 -8.36 -5.22 -16.67
CA LEU A 526 -7.20 -6.10 -16.43
C LEU A 526 -6.85 -6.21 -14.94
N LEU A 527 -6.82 -7.43 -14.42
CA LEU A 527 -6.15 -7.77 -13.17
C LEU A 527 -4.74 -8.33 -13.49
N ASP A 528 -3.69 -7.52 -13.31
CA ASP A 528 -2.30 -7.93 -13.57
C ASP A 528 -1.66 -8.54 -12.31
N LEU A 529 -1.64 -9.87 -12.27
CA LEU A 529 -1.09 -10.67 -11.17
C LEU A 529 0.13 -11.46 -11.62
N ARG A 530 0.75 -11.12 -12.75
CA ARG A 530 1.88 -11.91 -13.26
C ARG A 530 3.14 -11.69 -12.42
N GLY A 531 3.97 -12.72 -12.37
CA GLY A 531 5.28 -12.66 -11.78
C GLY A 531 6.25 -11.85 -12.63
N GLY A 532 7.23 -11.25 -11.97
CA GLY A 532 8.28 -10.45 -12.61
C GLY A 532 8.81 -9.36 -11.70
N GLY A 533 9.90 -8.74 -12.14
CA GLY A 533 10.63 -7.71 -11.41
C GLY A 533 11.94 -8.23 -10.84
N GLU A 534 12.87 -7.30 -10.63
CA GLU A 534 14.20 -7.58 -10.13
C GLU A 534 14.55 -6.62 -9.00
N LEU A 535 14.65 -7.17 -7.79
CA LEU A 535 15.11 -6.45 -6.61
C LEU A 535 16.60 -6.70 -6.42
N ARG A 536 17.40 -5.66 -6.62
CA ARG A 536 18.87 -5.69 -6.50
C ARG A 536 19.26 -5.30 -5.07
N GLY A 537 19.93 -6.20 -4.36
CA GLY A 537 20.47 -5.90 -3.03
C GLY A 537 21.95 -5.55 -3.11
N ALA A 538 22.39 -4.63 -2.24
CA ALA A 538 23.80 -4.24 -2.12
C ALA A 538 24.17 -3.93 -0.67
N GLY A 539 24.85 -4.88 -0.01
CA GLY A 539 25.41 -4.68 1.33
C GLY A 539 26.81 -4.06 1.25
N PHE A 540 27.02 -2.88 1.84
CA PHE A 540 28.35 -2.27 1.92
C PHE A 540 29.25 -3.08 2.87
N VAL A 541 30.45 -3.42 2.41
CA VAL A 541 31.46 -4.15 3.18
C VAL A 541 32.61 -3.20 3.50
N SER A 542 32.74 -2.79 4.76
CA SER A 542 33.87 -1.97 5.20
C SER A 542 35.16 -2.80 5.26
N GLY A 543 36.26 -2.30 4.72
CA GLY A 543 37.55 -3.00 4.77
C GLY A 543 38.58 -2.48 3.77
N ARG A 544 39.41 -3.38 3.23
CA ARG A 544 40.50 -3.04 2.27
C ARG A 544 39.98 -2.36 0.98
N GLY A 545 38.72 -2.60 0.61
CA GLY A 545 38.04 -1.94 -0.50
C GLY A 545 37.44 -0.56 -0.18
N GLY A 546 37.71 -0.01 1.00
CA GLY A 546 37.22 1.30 1.46
C GLY A 546 36.48 1.23 2.79
N SER A 547 36.65 2.24 3.64
CA SER A 547 35.97 2.38 4.94
C SER A 547 34.67 3.21 4.85
N THR A 548 34.34 3.74 3.67
CA THR A 548 33.17 4.59 3.44
C THR A 548 32.36 4.09 2.23
N ASP A 549 31.03 4.18 2.31
CA ASP A 549 30.14 3.92 1.20
C ASP A 549 30.05 5.17 0.31
N ALA A 550 30.65 5.10 -0.87
CA ALA A 550 30.69 6.21 -1.83
C ALA A 550 29.30 6.62 -2.36
N ARG A 551 28.25 5.79 -2.20
CA ARG A 551 26.86 6.20 -2.44
C ARG A 551 26.39 7.24 -1.44
N MET A 552 26.95 7.24 -0.24
CA MET A 552 26.45 7.99 0.92
C MET A 552 27.35 9.18 1.30
N ALA A 553 28.50 9.33 0.65
CA ALA A 553 29.47 10.38 0.95
C ALA A 553 29.91 11.15 -0.32
N PRO A 554 30.16 12.47 -0.22
CA PRO A 554 30.86 13.24 -1.26
C PRO A 554 32.28 12.71 -1.49
N LEU A 555 32.80 12.86 -2.70
CA LEU A 555 34.18 12.45 -3.00
C LEU A 555 35.18 13.43 -2.40
N MET A 556 36.28 12.89 -1.88
CA MET A 556 37.44 13.69 -1.45
C MET A 556 37.96 14.53 -2.62
N GLN A 557 38.20 15.82 -2.37
CA GLN A 557 38.77 16.73 -3.36
C GLN A 557 40.22 17.02 -3.02
N VAL A 558 41.10 17.01 -4.02
CA VAL A 558 42.52 17.36 -3.86
C VAL A 558 42.76 18.72 -4.49
N GLY A 559 43.21 19.69 -3.69
CA GLY A 559 43.51 21.04 -4.13
C GLY A 559 44.80 21.11 -4.96
N ALA A 560 44.94 22.18 -5.75
CA ALA A 560 46.10 22.39 -6.62
C ALA A 560 47.45 22.46 -5.85
N GLN A 561 47.40 22.78 -4.55
CA GLN A 561 48.56 22.86 -3.66
C GLN A 561 48.83 21.55 -2.88
N GLY A 562 48.17 20.43 -3.24
CA GLY A 562 48.43 19.12 -2.65
C GLY A 562 47.68 18.80 -1.34
N GLY A 563 46.92 19.74 -0.78
CA GLY A 563 45.99 19.47 0.34
C GLY A 563 44.71 18.76 -0.11
N PHE A 564 43.99 18.13 0.83
CA PHE A 564 42.68 17.51 0.54
C PHE A 564 41.56 18.11 1.39
N THR A 565 40.33 18.09 0.86
CA THR A 565 39.11 18.46 1.57
C THR A 565 38.11 17.31 1.52
N LEU A 566 37.32 17.18 2.59
CA LEU A 566 36.20 16.24 2.70
C LEU A 566 34.90 17.05 2.69
N PRO A 567 34.25 17.20 1.53
CA PRO A 567 33.04 18.01 1.45
C PRO A 567 31.90 17.41 2.28
N ALA A 568 31.04 18.28 2.81
CA ALA A 568 29.83 17.87 3.50
C ALA A 568 28.66 17.77 2.51
N LEU A 569 27.66 16.93 2.81
CA LEU A 569 26.45 16.78 1.99
C LEU A 569 25.65 18.09 1.84
N ALA A 570 25.76 19.01 2.80
CA ALA A 570 25.10 20.32 2.74
C ALA A 570 25.63 21.19 1.59
N THR A 571 26.90 21.03 1.21
CA THR A 571 27.51 21.74 0.08
C THR A 571 27.56 20.88 -1.17
N ASN A 572 27.73 19.56 -0.99
CA ASN A 572 27.92 18.58 -2.04
C ASN A 572 26.89 17.46 -1.95
N PRO A 573 25.61 17.73 -2.23
CA PRO A 573 24.59 16.70 -2.17
C PRO A 573 24.83 15.62 -3.24
N VAL A 574 24.48 14.38 -2.90
CA VAL A 574 24.73 13.20 -3.72
C VAL A 574 23.42 12.48 -4.05
N TYR A 575 23.24 12.19 -5.33
CA TYR A 575 22.05 11.60 -5.93
C TYR A 575 22.43 10.46 -6.89
N ALA A 576 21.43 9.91 -7.55
CA ALA A 576 21.61 9.01 -8.68
C ALA A 576 20.77 9.46 -9.89
N ILE A 577 21.22 9.07 -11.07
CA ILE A 577 20.42 9.06 -12.30
C ILE A 577 20.51 7.67 -12.91
N VAL A 578 19.38 7.19 -13.44
CA VAL A 578 19.27 5.89 -14.08
C VAL A 578 18.85 6.14 -15.53
N PRO A 579 19.65 5.75 -16.54
CA PRO A 579 19.25 5.87 -17.94
C PRO A 579 17.97 5.07 -18.24
N GLY A 580 17.18 5.56 -19.19
CA GLY A 580 15.90 4.95 -19.56
C GLY A 580 14.72 5.80 -19.11
N VAL A 581 13.65 5.16 -18.63
CA VAL A 581 12.41 5.85 -18.22
C VAL A 581 12.71 6.79 -17.06
N GLN A 582 12.40 8.08 -17.25
CA GLN A 582 12.59 9.12 -16.24
C GLN A 582 11.27 9.33 -15.49
N PRO A 583 11.11 8.80 -14.25
CA PRO A 583 9.89 9.04 -13.49
C PRO A 583 9.73 10.53 -13.22
N GLY A 584 8.50 11.06 -13.23
CA GLY A 584 8.27 12.49 -13.00
C GLY A 584 8.78 12.97 -11.64
N TYR A 585 8.71 12.09 -10.64
CA TYR A 585 9.05 12.35 -9.24
C TYR A 585 9.91 11.21 -8.67
N ALA A 586 10.81 11.55 -7.75
CA ALA A 586 11.67 10.57 -7.09
C ALA A 586 10.84 9.61 -6.20
N PRO A 587 11.25 8.33 -6.09
CA PRO A 587 10.59 7.36 -5.22
C PRO A 587 10.70 7.71 -3.74
N SER A 588 9.76 7.21 -2.94
CA SER A 588 9.74 7.35 -1.49
C SER A 588 9.56 6.00 -0.79
N GLY A 589 9.80 5.95 0.53
CA GLY A 589 9.66 4.74 1.36
C GLY A 589 10.80 3.71 1.24
N GLY A 590 11.67 3.83 0.23
CA GLY A 590 12.89 3.02 0.10
C GLY A 590 14.04 3.48 0.99
N GLU A 591 15.20 2.85 0.84
CA GLU A 591 16.42 3.24 1.57
C GLU A 591 16.80 4.70 1.31
N ARG A 592 17.03 5.43 2.40
CA ARG A 592 17.42 6.85 2.32
C ARG A 592 18.77 6.94 1.61
N GLY A 593 18.81 7.71 0.52
CA GLY A 593 20.06 8.12 -0.11
C GLY A 593 20.80 9.15 0.73
N ALA A 594 21.97 9.56 0.24
CA ALA A 594 22.82 10.56 0.87
C ALA A 594 22.14 11.94 0.99
N SER A 595 21.28 12.25 0.03
CA SER A 595 20.54 13.52 -0.04
C SER A 595 19.13 13.27 -0.55
N THR A 596 18.18 14.09 -0.10
CA THR A 596 16.78 14.02 -0.53
C THR A 596 16.58 14.94 -1.74
N PRO A 597 16.16 14.41 -2.91
CA PRO A 597 15.81 15.26 -4.04
C PRO A 597 14.60 16.14 -3.71
N THR A 598 14.57 17.36 -4.25
CA THR A 598 13.33 18.15 -4.25
C THR A 598 12.27 17.44 -5.11
N ALA A 599 10.99 17.56 -4.76
CA ALA A 599 9.92 16.95 -5.54
C ALA A 599 9.96 17.45 -7.00
N GLY A 600 10.02 16.52 -7.96
CA GLY A 600 10.09 16.82 -9.39
C GLY A 600 11.46 17.30 -9.88
N GLN A 601 12.51 17.24 -9.05
CA GLN A 601 13.84 17.75 -9.41
C GLN A 601 14.51 16.91 -10.50
N ARG A 602 15.00 17.60 -11.53
CA ARG A 602 15.72 17.02 -12.66
C ARG A 602 17.05 17.72 -12.90
N VAL A 603 17.92 17.04 -13.63
CA VAL A 603 19.20 17.57 -14.11
C VAL A 603 19.27 17.40 -15.62
N THR A 604 19.65 18.47 -16.32
CA THR A 604 19.86 18.45 -17.78
C THR A 604 21.34 18.50 -18.09
N LEU A 605 21.80 17.53 -18.86
CA LEU A 605 23.17 17.43 -19.38
C LEU A 605 23.16 17.82 -20.85
N ALA A 606 23.82 18.93 -21.19
CA ALA A 606 23.89 19.43 -22.57
C ALA A 606 24.73 18.51 -23.48
N GLN A 607 25.76 17.87 -22.90
CA GLN A 607 26.55 16.83 -23.54
C GLN A 607 26.58 15.59 -22.65
N GLY A 608 26.58 14.42 -23.28
CA GLY A 608 26.71 13.16 -22.57
C GLY A 608 28.15 12.86 -22.15
N VAL A 609 28.30 11.83 -21.34
CA VAL A 609 29.57 11.16 -21.04
C VAL A 609 29.48 9.71 -21.55
N PRO A 610 30.60 8.98 -21.73
CA PRO A 610 30.54 7.58 -22.08
C PRO A 610 29.61 6.78 -21.14
N GLY A 611 28.59 6.14 -21.71
CA GLY A 611 27.57 5.39 -20.95
C GLY A 611 26.34 6.20 -20.49
N LEU A 612 26.33 7.53 -20.68
CA LEU A 612 25.20 8.40 -20.33
C LEU A 612 25.01 9.48 -21.40
N PRO A 613 23.95 9.39 -22.24
CA PRO A 613 23.72 10.37 -23.29
C PRO A 613 23.38 11.76 -22.74
N ALA A 614 23.40 12.77 -23.61
CA ALA A 614 22.83 14.08 -23.29
C ALA A 614 21.32 13.95 -23.07
N GLY A 615 20.75 14.70 -22.13
CA GLY A 615 19.33 14.63 -21.83
C GLY A 615 18.98 15.16 -20.44
N THR A 616 17.68 15.09 -20.12
CA THR A 616 17.12 15.46 -18.82
C THR A 616 16.80 14.21 -18.02
N TYR A 617 17.35 14.14 -16.81
CA TYR A 617 17.23 12.99 -15.92
C TYR A 617 16.59 13.39 -14.60
N THR A 618 15.73 12.54 -14.07
CA THR A 618 15.18 12.73 -12.71
C THR A 618 16.25 12.41 -11.68
N LEU A 619 16.44 13.29 -10.71
CA LEU A 619 17.35 13.02 -9.60
C LEU A 619 16.69 12.03 -8.63
N LEU A 620 17.32 10.88 -8.46
CA LEU A 620 16.89 9.80 -7.56
C LEU A 620 17.77 9.76 -6.30
N PRO A 621 17.32 9.10 -5.22
CA PRO A 621 18.19 8.80 -4.09
C PRO A 621 19.46 8.07 -4.55
N SER A 622 20.60 8.37 -3.92
CA SER A 622 21.90 7.83 -4.33
C SER A 622 22.02 6.30 -4.24
N THR A 623 21.13 5.62 -3.52
CA THR A 623 21.02 4.15 -3.47
C THR A 623 20.72 3.52 -4.82
N TYR A 624 20.17 4.28 -5.77
CA TYR A 624 19.90 3.83 -7.15
C TYR A 624 21.15 3.81 -8.04
N ALA A 625 22.29 4.36 -7.57
CA ALA A 625 23.51 4.51 -8.38
C ALA A 625 24.21 3.19 -8.75
N LEU A 626 23.80 2.05 -8.15
CA LEU A 626 24.33 0.71 -8.49
C LEU A 626 23.49 -0.03 -9.53
N LEU A 627 22.32 0.50 -9.91
CA LEU A 627 21.52 -0.11 -10.96
C LEU A 627 22.29 -0.17 -12.30
N PRO A 628 21.97 -1.13 -13.19
CA PRO A 628 22.61 -1.22 -14.49
C PRO A 628 22.55 0.11 -15.26
N GLY A 629 23.71 0.58 -15.73
CA GLY A 629 23.85 1.85 -16.45
C GLY A 629 23.69 3.12 -15.60
N ALA A 630 23.42 3.01 -14.30
CA ALA A 630 23.22 4.17 -13.44
C ALA A 630 24.52 4.95 -13.16
N PHE A 631 24.34 6.22 -12.80
CA PHE A 631 25.41 7.11 -12.39
C PHE A 631 25.09 7.70 -11.02
N ARG A 632 26.09 7.75 -10.15
CA ARG A 632 26.08 8.64 -8.99
C ARG A 632 26.32 10.06 -9.48
N VAL A 633 25.51 11.00 -8.98
CA VAL A 633 25.59 12.42 -9.30
C VAL A 633 25.89 13.20 -8.04
N GLU A 634 27.08 13.78 -7.96
CA GLU A 634 27.41 14.75 -6.91
C GLU A 634 27.40 16.16 -7.49
N ILE A 635 26.71 17.09 -6.83
CA ILE A 635 26.74 18.50 -7.18
C ILE A 635 27.93 19.12 -6.45
N ASN A 636 28.90 19.68 -7.17
CA ASN A 636 30.07 20.30 -6.53
C ASN A 636 29.78 21.76 -6.16
N GLY A 637 29.25 22.00 -4.96
CA GLY A 637 28.86 23.35 -4.50
C GLY A 637 30.03 24.28 -4.22
N GLY A 638 31.25 23.75 -4.00
CA GLY A 638 32.45 24.56 -3.77
C GLY A 638 33.14 25.04 -5.05
N ALA A 639 32.75 24.53 -6.22
CA ALA A 639 33.28 24.98 -7.50
C ALA A 639 32.57 26.24 -8.01
N ALA A 640 33.31 27.07 -8.77
CA ALA A 640 32.68 28.11 -9.55
C ALA A 640 31.61 27.51 -10.47
N ARG A 641 30.55 28.29 -10.76
CA ARG A 641 29.54 27.90 -11.75
C ARG A 641 30.26 27.50 -13.05
N ALA A 642 29.77 26.46 -13.73
CA ALA A 642 30.44 25.86 -14.89
C ALA A 642 30.27 26.71 -16.17
N VAL A 643 30.48 28.01 -16.05
CA VAL A 643 30.30 29.01 -17.10
C VAL A 643 31.44 28.87 -18.10
N GLY A 644 31.12 28.56 -19.37
CA GLY A 644 32.10 28.32 -20.44
C GLY A 644 32.78 26.95 -20.39
N GLN A 645 32.39 26.07 -19.48
CA GLN A 645 32.70 24.64 -19.57
C GLN A 645 31.58 23.95 -20.35
N ASP A 646 31.76 23.79 -21.66
CA ASP A 646 30.73 23.18 -22.52
C ASP A 646 30.93 21.66 -22.70
N ARG A 647 32.00 21.11 -22.14
CA ARG A 647 32.40 19.71 -22.32
C ARG A 647 32.62 19.02 -21.00
N ALA A 648 32.27 17.74 -20.95
CA ALA A 648 32.64 16.88 -19.84
C ALA A 648 34.15 16.55 -19.87
N ILE A 649 34.77 16.52 -18.70
CA ILE A 649 36.19 16.27 -18.50
C ILE A 649 36.36 14.97 -17.71
N ALA A 650 37.12 14.03 -18.24
CA ALA A 650 37.46 12.80 -17.53
C ALA A 650 38.34 13.11 -16.31
N MET A 651 37.99 12.55 -15.16
CA MET A 651 38.74 12.67 -13.92
C MET A 651 39.65 11.45 -13.72
N ARG A 652 40.76 11.62 -12.99
CA ARG A 652 41.73 10.54 -12.74
C ARG A 652 41.17 9.35 -11.96
N ASN A 653 40.08 9.55 -11.22
CA ASN A 653 39.38 8.51 -10.48
C ASN A 653 38.32 7.74 -11.31
N GLY A 654 38.27 7.97 -12.63
CA GLY A 654 37.29 7.34 -13.53
C GLY A 654 35.88 7.94 -13.49
N SER A 655 35.70 9.07 -12.78
CA SER A 655 34.48 9.89 -12.86
C SER A 655 34.61 10.95 -13.96
N TRP A 656 33.54 11.70 -14.20
CA TRP A 656 33.50 12.81 -15.14
C TRP A 656 33.06 14.08 -14.43
N SER A 657 33.74 15.19 -14.69
CA SER A 657 33.27 16.52 -14.33
C SER A 657 32.50 17.11 -15.51
N ALA A 658 31.24 17.48 -15.33
CA ALA A 658 30.41 17.99 -16.42
C ALA A 658 29.52 19.16 -15.97
N PRO A 659 29.18 20.10 -16.86
CA PRO A 659 28.14 21.09 -16.59
C PRO A 659 26.76 20.42 -16.55
N GLY A 660 25.91 20.80 -15.61
CA GLY A 660 24.50 20.41 -15.63
C GLY A 660 23.57 21.45 -15.02
N ALA A 661 22.40 21.61 -15.61
CA ALA A 661 21.38 22.56 -15.18
C ALA A 661 20.29 21.84 -14.37
N LEU A 662 20.06 22.28 -13.14
CA LEU A 662 18.96 21.74 -12.33
C LEU A 662 17.65 22.43 -12.68
N SER A 663 16.55 21.70 -12.60
CA SER A 663 15.21 22.24 -12.83
C SER A 663 14.14 21.48 -12.07
N VAL A 664 12.98 22.12 -11.90
CA VAL A 664 11.71 21.51 -11.52
C VAL A 664 10.70 21.93 -12.59
N PRO A 665 10.60 21.18 -13.71
CA PRO A 665 9.88 21.63 -14.90
C PRO A 665 8.40 21.95 -14.64
N ASP A 666 7.74 21.10 -13.86
CA ASP A 666 6.32 21.26 -13.50
C ASP A 666 6.05 22.56 -12.70
N ALA A 667 7.09 23.14 -12.11
CA ALA A 667 7.04 24.40 -11.37
C ALA A 667 7.64 25.59 -12.13
N GLY A 668 8.10 25.39 -13.38
CA GLY A 668 8.76 26.42 -14.18
C GLY A 668 10.08 26.93 -13.60
N VAL A 669 10.72 26.17 -12.71
CA VAL A 669 11.98 26.56 -12.05
C VAL A 669 13.18 25.93 -12.74
N ALA A 670 14.21 26.72 -13.01
CA ALA A 670 15.48 26.25 -13.54
C ALA A 670 16.65 27.12 -13.04
N ASP A 671 17.81 26.50 -12.83
CA ASP A 671 19.05 27.23 -12.55
C ASP A 671 19.41 28.13 -13.76
N ALA A 672 19.70 29.40 -13.52
CA ALA A 672 20.15 30.33 -14.57
C ALA A 672 21.57 30.01 -15.09
N LEU A 673 22.38 29.31 -14.28
CA LEU A 673 23.75 28.92 -14.60
C LEU A 673 23.97 27.43 -14.30
N PRO A 674 24.63 26.68 -15.19
CA PRO A 674 24.94 25.27 -14.93
C PRO A 674 25.85 25.12 -13.71
N ARG A 675 25.59 24.07 -12.93
CA ARG A 675 26.44 23.61 -11.83
C ARG A 675 27.48 22.64 -12.35
N GLN A 676 28.64 22.60 -11.69
CA GLN A 676 29.58 21.53 -11.91
C GLN A 676 29.08 20.26 -11.22
N LEU A 677 28.94 19.19 -12.00
CA LEU A 677 28.56 17.87 -11.53
C LEU A 677 29.76 16.94 -11.59
N ILE A 678 29.82 16.00 -10.64
CA ILE A 678 30.70 14.84 -10.69
C ILE A 678 29.83 13.62 -10.96
N LEU A 679 29.97 13.05 -12.15
CA LEU A 679 29.23 11.88 -12.63
C LEU A 679 30.12 10.65 -12.50
N THR A 680 29.75 9.71 -11.64
CA THR A 680 30.50 8.47 -11.41
C THR A 680 29.69 7.28 -11.93
N PRO A 681 30.15 6.58 -12.98
CA PRO A 681 29.49 5.36 -13.47
C PRO A 681 29.41 4.29 -12.37
N ALA A 682 28.36 3.46 -12.37
CA ALA A 682 28.19 2.37 -11.40
C ALA A 682 29.42 1.44 -11.30
N ASP A 683 30.08 1.14 -12.42
CA ASP A 683 31.28 0.30 -12.43
C ASP A 683 32.52 0.97 -11.81
N THR A 684 32.62 2.30 -11.92
CA THR A 684 33.63 3.07 -11.20
C THR A 684 33.28 3.10 -9.72
N LEU A 685 32.01 3.26 -9.37
CA LEU A 685 31.53 3.27 -7.98
C LEU A 685 31.87 1.96 -7.25
N ARG A 686 31.73 0.80 -7.91
CA ARG A 686 32.16 -0.53 -7.41
C ARG A 686 33.66 -0.65 -7.14
N LYS A 687 34.49 0.26 -7.67
CA LYS A 687 35.93 0.34 -7.38
C LYS A 687 36.26 1.29 -6.23
N LEU A 688 35.35 2.21 -5.90
CA LEU A 688 35.51 3.16 -4.79
C LEU A 688 35.07 2.58 -3.44
N SER A 689 34.13 1.63 -3.47
CA SER A 689 33.61 0.93 -2.30
C SER A 689 33.30 -0.52 -2.65
N GLN A 690 33.45 -1.42 -1.67
CA GLN A 690 33.11 -2.83 -1.83
C GLN A 690 31.65 -3.10 -1.45
N TYR A 691 30.93 -3.79 -2.34
CA TYR A 691 29.54 -4.21 -2.12
C TYR A 691 29.40 -5.71 -2.31
N ASN A 692 28.65 -6.35 -1.41
CA ASN A 692 28.09 -7.67 -1.65
C ASN A 692 26.77 -7.48 -2.41
N GLU A 693 26.82 -7.62 -3.73
CA GLU A 693 25.66 -7.50 -4.61
C GLU A 693 25.02 -8.86 -4.83
N THR A 694 23.77 -9.00 -4.41
CA THR A 694 22.96 -10.22 -4.56
C THR A 694 21.52 -9.80 -4.81
N SER A 695 20.81 -10.47 -5.71
CA SER A 695 19.38 -10.20 -5.90
C SER A 695 18.57 -10.80 -4.75
N TYR A 696 17.44 -10.17 -4.41
CA TYR A 696 16.53 -10.70 -3.38
C TYR A 696 16.12 -12.15 -3.70
N ALA A 697 15.86 -12.44 -4.98
CA ALA A 697 15.47 -13.78 -5.41
C ALA A 697 16.59 -14.81 -5.24
N ALA A 698 17.84 -14.44 -5.50
CA ALA A 698 18.99 -15.32 -5.27
C ALA A 698 19.20 -15.58 -3.78
N PHE A 699 19.09 -14.53 -2.95
CA PHE A 699 19.15 -14.66 -1.49
C PHE A 699 18.07 -15.60 -0.95
N VAL A 700 16.81 -15.43 -1.34
CA VAL A 700 15.69 -16.28 -0.89
C VAL A 700 15.91 -17.75 -1.25
N ARG A 701 16.44 -18.05 -2.44
CA ARG A 701 16.76 -19.42 -2.83
C ARG A 701 17.91 -20.00 -2.00
N ALA A 702 18.97 -19.23 -1.78
CA ALA A 702 20.11 -19.65 -0.97
C ALA A 702 19.71 -19.90 0.49
N ASP A 703 18.85 -19.03 1.05
CA ASP A 703 18.36 -19.18 2.42
C ASP A 703 17.52 -20.45 2.60
N ALA A 704 16.62 -20.74 1.65
CA ALA A 704 15.81 -21.95 1.67
C ALA A 704 16.66 -23.23 1.60
N LEU A 705 17.68 -23.24 0.73
CA LEU A 705 18.65 -24.35 0.63
C LEU A 705 19.44 -24.53 1.92
N ARG A 706 19.90 -23.43 2.53
CA ARG A 706 20.64 -23.45 3.80
C ARG A 706 19.80 -24.03 4.94
N LEU A 707 18.50 -23.74 4.95
CA LEU A 707 17.56 -24.22 5.98
C LEU A 707 16.98 -25.61 5.69
N GLY A 708 17.11 -26.13 4.47
CA GLY A 708 16.51 -27.40 4.06
C GLY A 708 14.98 -27.36 3.95
N VAL A 709 14.41 -26.21 3.58
CA VAL A 709 12.94 -25.98 3.53
C VAL A 709 12.51 -25.46 2.16
N PRO A 710 11.21 -25.55 1.79
CA PRO A 710 10.70 -24.90 0.59
C PRO A 710 10.93 -23.39 0.61
N ARG A 711 11.20 -22.82 -0.56
CA ARG A 711 11.54 -21.39 -0.68
C ARG A 711 10.38 -20.46 -0.32
N ALA A 712 10.75 -19.28 0.16
CA ALA A 712 9.84 -18.15 0.29
C ALA A 712 9.38 -17.59 -1.09
N SER A 713 8.46 -16.63 -1.03
CA SER A 713 7.93 -15.93 -2.21
C SER A 713 9.01 -15.13 -2.95
N LEU A 714 8.94 -15.17 -4.28
CA LEU A 714 9.84 -14.49 -5.19
C LEU A 714 9.12 -13.40 -6.00
N PRO A 715 9.84 -12.38 -6.50
CA PRO A 715 9.33 -11.48 -7.52
C PRO A 715 8.80 -12.22 -8.76
N GLN A 716 9.42 -13.35 -9.13
CA GLN A 716 9.04 -14.16 -10.29
C GLN A 716 7.72 -14.94 -10.12
N ASP A 717 7.22 -15.10 -8.89
CA ASP A 717 5.95 -15.79 -8.66
C ASP A 717 4.77 -14.92 -9.09
N GLY A 718 3.76 -15.54 -9.70
CA GLY A 718 2.44 -14.94 -9.88
C GLY A 718 1.80 -14.60 -8.52
N ARG A 719 0.88 -13.65 -8.53
CA ARG A 719 0.15 -13.16 -7.35
C ARG A 719 -1.23 -13.78 -7.28
N ASN A 720 -1.82 -13.73 -6.09
CA ASN A 720 -3.09 -14.40 -5.85
C ASN A 720 -4.26 -13.43 -5.91
N LEU A 721 -5.42 -13.94 -6.34
CA LEU A 721 -6.69 -13.23 -6.29
C LEU A 721 -7.57 -13.86 -5.21
N SER A 722 -8.01 -13.08 -4.24
CA SER A 722 -9.01 -13.50 -3.26
C SER A 722 -10.33 -12.78 -3.54
N LEU A 723 -11.40 -13.54 -3.77
CA LEU A 723 -12.76 -13.04 -3.89
C LEU A 723 -13.51 -13.36 -2.59
N LEU A 724 -13.91 -12.33 -1.85
CA LEU A 724 -14.62 -12.49 -0.58
C LEU A 724 -16.02 -11.94 -0.66
N PHE A 725 -17.00 -12.84 -0.71
CA PHE A 725 -18.39 -12.48 -0.87
C PHE A 725 -19.13 -12.43 0.46
N THR A 726 -20.03 -11.45 0.59
CA THR A 726 -21.07 -11.45 1.61
C THR A 726 -22.39 -11.82 0.93
N PRO A 727 -23.22 -12.74 1.48
CA PRO A 727 -24.53 -13.06 0.92
C PRO A 727 -25.42 -11.82 0.72
N GLY A 728 -26.33 -11.88 -0.26
CA GLY A 728 -27.33 -10.84 -0.51
C GLY A 728 -27.46 -10.35 -1.96
N ALA A 729 -26.57 -10.78 -2.86
CA ALA A 729 -26.64 -10.45 -4.30
C ALA A 729 -27.33 -11.51 -5.17
N GLY A 730 -27.80 -12.62 -4.58
CA GLY A 730 -28.36 -13.75 -5.32
C GLY A 730 -27.38 -14.26 -6.40
N GLU A 731 -27.91 -14.58 -7.58
CA GLU A 731 -27.12 -15.01 -8.75
C GLU A 731 -26.28 -13.90 -9.42
N GLN A 732 -26.31 -12.67 -8.88
CA GLN A 732 -25.53 -11.53 -9.38
C GLN A 732 -24.25 -11.28 -8.56
N ALA A 733 -23.87 -12.20 -7.67
CA ALA A 733 -22.70 -12.03 -6.81
C ALA A 733 -21.41 -11.81 -7.62
N LEU A 734 -21.21 -12.57 -8.71
CA LEU A 734 -20.06 -12.41 -9.61
C LEU A 734 -20.52 -12.38 -11.06
N ARG A 735 -20.03 -11.39 -11.81
CA ARG A 735 -20.05 -11.37 -13.27
C ARG A 735 -18.66 -11.00 -13.78
N PHE A 736 -17.96 -11.91 -14.44
CA PHE A 736 -16.57 -11.71 -14.81
C PHE A 736 -16.37 -11.76 -16.32
N ARG A 737 -16.06 -10.60 -16.93
CA ARG A 737 -15.85 -10.44 -18.38
C ARG A 737 -14.53 -9.74 -18.73
N GLY A 738 -13.73 -9.36 -17.74
CA GLY A 738 -12.37 -8.85 -17.92
C GLY A 738 -11.34 -9.97 -18.03
N GLU A 739 -10.06 -9.61 -17.87
CA GLU A 739 -8.91 -10.52 -17.95
C GLU A 739 -8.15 -10.56 -16.62
N VAL A 740 -7.58 -11.73 -16.29
CA VAL A 740 -6.62 -11.88 -15.19
C VAL A 740 -5.37 -12.57 -15.71
N ASP A 741 -4.18 -11.98 -15.48
CA ASP A 741 -2.91 -12.59 -15.84
C ASP A 741 -2.23 -13.18 -14.60
N PHE A 742 -2.21 -14.51 -14.48
CA PHE A 742 -1.58 -15.25 -13.38
C PHE A 742 -0.19 -15.82 -13.72
N ARG A 743 0.36 -15.51 -14.90
CA ARG A 743 1.59 -16.15 -15.38
C ARG A 743 2.76 -15.87 -14.43
N ALA A 744 3.58 -16.89 -14.19
CA ALA A 744 4.86 -16.71 -13.52
C ALA A 744 5.92 -16.22 -14.52
N ALA A 745 6.94 -15.53 -14.01
CA ALA A 745 8.20 -15.40 -14.74
C ALA A 745 9.03 -16.68 -14.60
N GLU A 746 10.13 -16.77 -15.33
CA GLU A 746 11.01 -17.95 -15.30
C GLU A 746 11.44 -18.32 -13.87
N GLY A 747 11.26 -19.60 -13.52
CA GLY A 747 11.58 -20.13 -12.19
C GLY A 747 10.61 -19.75 -11.07
N GLY A 748 9.49 -19.08 -11.37
CA GLY A 748 8.41 -18.77 -10.44
C GLY A 748 7.22 -19.75 -10.50
N PHE A 749 6.34 -19.69 -9.50
CA PHE A 749 5.06 -20.40 -9.48
C PHE A 749 3.93 -19.53 -10.04
N ALA A 750 2.96 -20.14 -10.73
CA ALA A 750 1.80 -19.42 -11.24
C ALA A 750 0.88 -18.95 -10.09
N GLY A 751 0.17 -17.84 -10.31
CA GLY A 751 -0.78 -17.30 -9.34
C GLY A 751 -2.06 -18.15 -9.23
N SER A 752 -2.79 -17.97 -8.12
CA SER A 752 -3.98 -18.75 -7.78
C SER A 752 -5.19 -17.85 -7.49
N VAL A 753 -6.41 -18.40 -7.63
CA VAL A 753 -7.66 -17.80 -7.15
C VAL A 753 -8.15 -18.54 -5.91
N ALA A 754 -8.63 -17.78 -4.92
CA ALA A 754 -9.43 -18.29 -3.82
C ALA A 754 -10.77 -17.54 -3.74
N VAL A 755 -11.87 -18.28 -3.57
CA VAL A 755 -13.21 -17.74 -3.39
C VAL A 755 -13.73 -18.13 -2.01
N LEU A 756 -14.13 -17.14 -1.23
CA LEU A 756 -14.54 -17.31 0.15
C LEU A 756 -15.85 -16.58 0.40
N ASP A 757 -16.70 -17.13 1.26
CA ASP A 757 -17.80 -16.41 1.88
C ASP A 757 -17.35 -15.73 3.19
N ARG A 758 -18.14 -14.74 3.64
CA ARG A 758 -17.89 -13.97 4.87
C ARG A 758 -19.11 -13.92 5.77
N GLY A 759 -18.87 -13.83 7.09
CA GLY A 759 -19.87 -13.50 8.10
C GLY A 759 -20.26 -14.64 9.04
N GLY A 760 -19.51 -15.74 9.05
CA GLY A 760 -19.73 -16.89 9.94
C GLY A 760 -21.01 -17.69 9.66
N VAL A 761 -21.70 -17.42 8.55
CA VAL A 761 -23.00 -18.01 8.16
C VAL A 761 -23.07 -18.52 6.71
N GLY A 762 -22.02 -18.34 5.91
CA GLY A 762 -22.13 -18.52 4.46
C GLY A 762 -21.95 -19.95 3.97
N HIS A 763 -22.72 -20.26 2.93
CA HIS A 763 -22.62 -21.44 2.07
C HIS A 763 -22.27 -20.95 0.67
N ILE A 764 -21.37 -21.63 -0.04
CA ILE A 764 -21.09 -21.32 -1.45
C ILE A 764 -21.89 -22.28 -2.32
N GLU A 765 -22.72 -21.76 -3.21
CA GLU A 765 -23.32 -22.57 -4.28
C GLU A 765 -22.80 -22.14 -5.65
N VAL A 766 -22.38 -23.11 -6.44
CA VAL A 766 -21.91 -22.90 -7.81
C VAL A 766 -22.95 -23.41 -8.78
N LEU A 767 -23.51 -22.50 -9.56
CA LEU A 767 -24.63 -22.69 -10.47
C LEU A 767 -24.16 -23.01 -11.90
N ALA A 768 -25.02 -23.71 -12.64
CA ALA A 768 -24.92 -23.81 -14.10
C ALA A 768 -25.04 -22.41 -14.76
N PRO A 769 -24.69 -22.26 -16.06
CA PRO A 769 -24.75 -20.98 -16.77
C PRO A 769 -26.07 -20.21 -16.59
N ASP A 770 -27.20 -20.92 -16.61
CA ASP A 770 -28.56 -20.36 -16.45
C ASP A 770 -29.22 -20.78 -15.12
N GLY A 771 -28.44 -21.30 -14.17
CA GLY A 771 -28.94 -21.69 -12.85
C GLY A 771 -29.48 -20.49 -12.06
N VAL A 772 -30.39 -20.77 -11.13
CA VAL A 772 -30.99 -19.77 -10.23
C VAL A 772 -30.51 -20.06 -8.81
N ALA A 773 -30.34 -19.01 -8.01
CA ALA A 773 -29.97 -19.14 -6.60
C ALA A 773 -31.03 -19.96 -5.83
N THR A 774 -30.58 -20.80 -4.89
CA THR A 774 -31.49 -21.65 -4.11
C THR A 774 -32.35 -20.77 -3.19
N PRO A 775 -33.69 -20.77 -3.31
CA PRO A 775 -34.55 -19.94 -2.49
C PRO A 775 -34.39 -20.22 -0.99
N GLY A 776 -34.28 -19.17 -0.17
CA GLY A 776 -34.16 -19.27 1.28
C GLY A 776 -32.80 -19.76 1.80
N LEU A 777 -31.86 -20.12 0.91
CA LEU A 777 -30.50 -20.46 1.29
C LEU A 777 -29.68 -19.19 1.50
N ASN A 778 -29.10 -19.01 2.69
CA ASN A 778 -28.16 -17.92 2.96
C ASN A 778 -26.79 -18.23 2.35
N ALA A 779 -26.70 -18.13 1.02
CA ALA A 779 -25.53 -18.51 0.24
C ALA A 779 -24.97 -17.36 -0.61
N VAL A 780 -23.71 -17.54 -1.00
CA VAL A 780 -23.09 -16.85 -2.13
C VAL A 780 -23.31 -17.72 -3.37
N SER A 781 -24.11 -17.23 -4.31
CA SER A 781 -24.46 -17.95 -5.53
C SER A 781 -23.61 -17.48 -6.71
N LEU A 782 -22.76 -18.36 -7.23
CA LEU A 782 -21.76 -18.04 -8.26
C LEU A 782 -21.99 -18.88 -9.51
N ARG A 783 -21.87 -18.33 -10.70
CA ARG A 783 -22.00 -19.13 -11.93
C ARG A 783 -20.66 -19.75 -12.32
N ALA A 784 -20.66 -21.03 -12.70
CA ALA A 784 -19.46 -21.73 -13.14
C ALA A 784 -18.72 -21.06 -14.31
N PRO A 785 -19.41 -20.48 -15.34
CA PRO A 785 -18.73 -19.73 -16.39
C PRO A 785 -17.92 -18.53 -15.90
N ASP A 786 -18.41 -17.79 -14.90
CA ASP A 786 -17.69 -16.64 -14.36
C ASP A 786 -16.46 -17.07 -13.54
N LEU A 787 -16.52 -18.20 -12.84
CA LEU A 787 -15.37 -18.78 -12.15
C LEU A 787 -14.31 -19.32 -13.13
N ASN A 788 -14.74 -19.99 -14.20
CA ASN A 788 -13.84 -20.50 -15.24
C ASN A 788 -13.19 -19.35 -16.04
N ALA A 789 -13.90 -18.23 -16.24
CA ALA A 789 -13.38 -17.07 -16.95
C ALA A 789 -12.15 -16.44 -16.27
N LEU A 790 -11.97 -16.64 -14.96
CA LEU A 790 -10.78 -16.20 -14.23
C LEU A 790 -9.49 -16.85 -14.75
N SER A 791 -9.57 -18.02 -15.39
CA SER A 791 -8.45 -18.70 -16.06
C SER A 791 -7.21 -18.94 -15.18
N ALA A 792 -7.41 -19.12 -13.87
CA ALA A 792 -6.32 -19.41 -12.94
C ALA A 792 -5.83 -20.85 -13.05
N ALA A 793 -4.54 -21.08 -12.78
CA ALA A 793 -3.99 -22.44 -12.69
C ALA A 793 -4.64 -23.23 -11.54
N ARG A 794 -4.94 -22.55 -10.43
CA ARG A 794 -5.67 -23.09 -9.28
C ARG A 794 -6.93 -22.27 -8.98
N LEU A 795 -8.05 -22.96 -8.80
CA LEU A 795 -9.29 -22.42 -8.24
C LEU A 795 -9.57 -23.08 -6.88
N ALA A 796 -9.46 -22.32 -5.79
CA ALA A 796 -9.82 -22.77 -4.45
C ALA A 796 -11.16 -22.17 -4.00
N LEU A 797 -12.06 -23.00 -3.46
CA LEU A 797 -13.36 -22.60 -2.95
C LEU A 797 -13.45 -22.89 -1.44
N GLY A 798 -14.02 -21.94 -0.70
CA GLY A 798 -14.28 -21.99 0.74
C GLY A 798 -13.10 -21.61 1.64
N ALA A 799 -11.88 -21.83 1.17
CA ALA A 799 -10.66 -21.44 1.87
C ALA A 799 -9.57 -20.96 0.91
N ARG A 800 -8.68 -20.08 1.40
CA ARG A 800 -7.46 -19.70 0.70
C ARG A 800 -6.28 -20.53 1.22
N PRO A 801 -5.37 -20.99 0.35
CA PRO A 801 -4.15 -21.63 0.79
C PRO A 801 -3.16 -20.60 1.36
N GLU A 802 -2.41 -20.98 2.39
CA GLU A 802 -1.38 -20.18 3.04
C GLU A 802 -0.18 -21.06 3.39
N VAL A 803 1.04 -20.54 3.18
CA VAL A 803 2.29 -21.21 3.57
C VAL A 803 3.12 -20.21 4.38
N SER A 804 3.60 -20.63 5.55
CA SER A 804 4.55 -19.85 6.34
C SER A 804 5.98 -20.22 5.94
N TYR A 805 6.90 -19.27 5.85
CA TYR A 805 8.30 -19.63 5.58
C TYR A 805 8.99 -20.24 6.82
N GLY A 806 9.99 -21.10 6.61
CA GLY A 806 10.76 -21.76 7.67
C GLY A 806 10.46 -23.26 7.80
N GLN A 807 10.68 -23.84 8.98
CA GLN A 807 10.60 -25.30 9.22
C GLN A 807 9.20 -25.90 8.98
N SER A 808 8.15 -25.08 8.98
CA SER A 808 6.77 -25.50 8.65
C SER A 808 6.34 -25.10 7.22
N GLY A 809 7.27 -24.60 6.40
CA GLY A 809 7.00 -24.09 5.06
C GLY A 809 6.76 -25.14 3.98
N ASN A 810 6.78 -26.41 4.37
CA ASN A 810 6.26 -27.51 3.58
C ASN A 810 4.74 -27.70 3.71
N PHE A 811 4.09 -27.15 4.74
CA PHE A 811 2.65 -27.36 4.93
C PHE A 811 1.81 -26.30 4.22
N PHE A 812 1.00 -26.74 3.26
CA PHE A 812 -0.12 -25.97 2.73
C PHE A 812 -1.28 -26.02 3.71
N LYS A 813 -1.49 -24.90 4.40
CA LYS A 813 -2.62 -24.71 5.32
C LYS A 813 -3.73 -23.95 4.60
N PHE A 814 -4.95 -24.03 5.14
CA PHE A 814 -6.11 -23.35 4.57
C PHE A 814 -6.72 -22.39 5.59
N VAL A 815 -7.08 -21.19 5.14
CA VAL A 815 -7.63 -20.11 5.97
C VAL A 815 -8.94 -19.61 5.36
N GLY A 816 -9.94 -19.32 6.20
CA GLY A 816 -11.25 -18.82 5.77
C GLY A 816 -11.29 -17.32 5.50
N GLY A 817 -12.45 -16.84 5.06
CA GLY A 817 -12.74 -15.41 4.91
C GLY A 817 -12.96 -14.69 6.25
N ASP A 818 -13.16 -15.44 7.32
CA ASP A 818 -13.23 -15.02 8.73
C ASP A 818 -12.74 -16.16 9.65
N SER A 819 -12.94 -16.04 10.97
CA SER A 819 -12.51 -17.03 11.95
C SER A 819 -13.20 -18.40 11.82
N ASN A 820 -14.28 -18.53 11.03
CA ASN A 820 -15.15 -19.72 11.04
C ASN A 820 -15.20 -20.50 9.73
N GLY A 821 -14.55 -20.03 8.65
CA GLY A 821 -14.52 -20.71 7.35
C GLY A 821 -15.90 -20.89 6.69
N SER A 822 -15.91 -21.42 5.46
CA SER A 822 -17.18 -21.72 4.78
C SER A 822 -17.95 -22.81 5.52
N ARG A 823 -19.27 -22.69 5.63
CA ARG A 823 -20.11 -23.76 6.20
C ARG A 823 -20.30 -24.90 5.20
N GLY A 824 -20.41 -24.61 3.91
CA GLY A 824 -20.63 -25.66 2.93
C GLY A 824 -20.39 -25.16 1.52
N ILE A 825 -20.08 -26.11 0.65
CA ILE A 825 -19.89 -25.84 -0.77
C ILE A 825 -20.80 -26.81 -1.53
N THR A 826 -21.63 -26.31 -2.43
CA THR A 826 -22.38 -27.15 -3.36
C THR A 826 -22.12 -26.78 -4.81
N LEU A 827 -21.65 -27.74 -5.60
CA LEU A 827 -21.65 -27.65 -7.05
C LEU A 827 -22.99 -28.19 -7.57
N ARG A 828 -23.86 -27.30 -8.05
CA ARG A 828 -25.22 -27.63 -8.50
C ARG A 828 -25.21 -28.41 -9.80
N ALA A 829 -26.32 -29.13 -10.05
CA ALA A 829 -26.54 -29.82 -11.32
C ALA A 829 -26.26 -28.92 -12.53
N GLY A 830 -25.50 -29.45 -13.50
CA GLY A 830 -25.10 -28.72 -14.72
C GLY A 830 -23.92 -27.75 -14.56
N ALA A 831 -23.45 -27.47 -13.34
CA ALA A 831 -22.26 -26.64 -13.12
C ALA A 831 -20.97 -27.42 -13.46
N GLN A 832 -20.07 -26.80 -14.24
CA GLN A 832 -18.83 -27.41 -14.71
C GLN A 832 -17.63 -26.51 -14.38
N LEU A 833 -16.72 -26.97 -13.53
CA LEU A 833 -15.50 -26.24 -13.17
C LEU A 833 -14.27 -26.79 -13.90
N SER A 834 -13.37 -25.90 -14.30
CA SER A 834 -12.15 -26.29 -15.00
C SER A 834 -10.97 -25.35 -14.68
N ALA A 835 -9.87 -25.93 -14.22
CA ALA A 835 -8.58 -25.30 -13.95
C ALA A 835 -7.49 -26.40 -13.99
N ALA A 836 -6.19 -26.09 -13.86
CA ALA A 836 -5.20 -27.16 -13.67
C ALA A 836 -5.38 -27.86 -12.31
N GLU A 837 -5.97 -27.14 -11.36
CA GLU A 837 -6.34 -27.65 -10.05
C GLU A 837 -7.59 -26.95 -9.49
N VAL A 838 -8.52 -27.73 -8.98
CA VAL A 838 -9.72 -27.25 -8.28
C VAL A 838 -9.72 -27.83 -6.86
N LEU A 839 -9.73 -26.95 -5.86
CA LEU A 839 -9.77 -27.29 -4.45
C LEU A 839 -11.10 -26.81 -3.85
N MET A 840 -11.77 -27.66 -3.10
CA MET A 840 -12.93 -27.29 -2.28
C MET A 840 -12.60 -27.64 -0.84
N VAL A 841 -12.63 -26.64 0.05
CA VAL A 841 -12.25 -26.80 1.45
C VAL A 841 -13.31 -26.19 2.35
N VAL A 842 -13.80 -26.99 3.30
CA VAL A 842 -14.82 -26.60 4.28
C VAL A 842 -14.28 -26.86 5.68
N GLY A 843 -14.13 -25.81 6.49
CA GLY A 843 -13.51 -25.90 7.82
C GLY A 843 -14.36 -25.41 8.98
N SER A 844 -15.64 -25.12 8.75
CA SER A 844 -16.52 -24.69 9.84
C SER A 844 -16.89 -25.86 10.75
N PRO A 845 -16.85 -25.69 12.09
CA PRO A 845 -17.32 -26.71 13.03
C PRO A 845 -18.84 -26.98 12.91
N PHE A 846 -19.60 -26.07 12.29
CA PHE A 846 -21.03 -26.20 12.00
C PHE A 846 -21.30 -26.41 10.51
N GLY A 847 -20.33 -26.94 9.78
CA GLY A 847 -20.41 -27.04 8.33
C GLY A 847 -21.42 -28.09 7.86
N GLN A 848 -21.95 -27.87 6.66
CA GLN A 848 -22.81 -28.78 5.90
C GLN A 848 -22.00 -29.68 4.96
N GLY A 849 -20.71 -29.39 4.76
CA GLY A 849 -19.81 -30.21 3.96
C GLY A 849 -19.72 -29.82 2.48
N ILE A 850 -19.17 -30.72 1.68
CA ILE A 850 -18.96 -30.54 0.24
C ILE A 850 -19.96 -31.44 -0.50
N THR A 851 -20.75 -30.86 -1.40
CA THR A 851 -21.73 -31.58 -2.21
C THR A 851 -21.49 -31.33 -3.70
N ILE A 852 -21.40 -32.39 -4.49
CA ILE A 852 -21.40 -32.33 -5.95
C ILE A 852 -22.67 -33.04 -6.43
N GLU A 853 -23.61 -32.29 -7.00
CA GLU A 853 -24.90 -32.85 -7.42
C GLU A 853 -24.78 -33.72 -8.69
N ALA A 854 -25.80 -34.54 -8.94
CA ALA A 854 -25.99 -35.24 -10.21
C ALA A 854 -25.86 -34.26 -11.40
N GLY A 855 -25.08 -34.63 -12.42
CA GLY A 855 -24.87 -33.80 -13.62
C GLY A 855 -23.87 -32.65 -13.48
N ALA A 856 -23.33 -32.39 -12.28
CA ALA A 856 -22.25 -31.45 -12.06
C ALA A 856 -20.86 -32.03 -12.40
N GLY A 857 -19.83 -31.22 -12.58
CA GLY A 857 -18.50 -31.77 -12.84
C GLY A 857 -17.31 -30.85 -12.62
N ILE A 858 -16.16 -31.48 -12.43
CA ILE A 858 -14.85 -30.86 -12.31
C ILE A 858 -13.90 -31.58 -13.27
N SER A 859 -13.25 -30.84 -14.16
CA SER A 859 -12.28 -31.41 -15.10
C SER A 859 -11.04 -30.53 -15.22
N THR A 860 -9.88 -31.12 -14.95
CA THR A 860 -8.58 -30.46 -15.10
C THR A 860 -7.81 -30.90 -16.34
N LEU A 861 -8.39 -31.79 -17.16
CA LEU A 861 -7.77 -32.31 -18.38
C LEU A 861 -7.42 -31.18 -19.35
N GLY A 862 -6.20 -31.18 -19.89
CA GLY A 862 -5.73 -30.20 -20.86
C GLY A 862 -5.53 -28.79 -20.31
N ARG A 863 -5.58 -28.59 -18.98
CA ARG A 863 -5.42 -27.27 -18.34
C ARG A 863 -3.99 -26.94 -17.91
N GLY A 864 -3.02 -27.81 -18.19
CA GLY A 864 -1.61 -27.56 -17.92
C GLY A 864 -1.18 -27.92 -16.50
N LYS A 865 -0.04 -27.38 -16.07
CA LYS A 865 0.59 -27.70 -14.78
C LYS A 865 -0.07 -26.94 -13.63
N THR A 866 -0.08 -27.57 -12.46
CA THR A 866 -0.53 -26.93 -11.22
C THR A 866 0.54 -25.98 -10.69
N PRO A 867 0.17 -24.95 -9.92
CA PRO A 867 1.15 -24.02 -9.38
C PRO A 867 2.01 -24.65 -8.27
N PHE A 868 1.52 -25.68 -7.58
CA PHE A 868 2.27 -26.37 -6.52
C PHE A 868 2.03 -27.87 -6.60
N ASP A 869 3.12 -28.64 -6.66
CA ASP A 869 3.12 -30.10 -6.67
C ASP A 869 3.83 -30.61 -5.41
N SER A 870 3.34 -31.70 -4.81
CA SER A 870 3.96 -32.26 -3.60
C SER A 870 5.39 -32.78 -3.84
N ARG A 871 5.78 -33.03 -5.10
CA ARG A 871 7.18 -33.31 -5.50
C ARG A 871 8.13 -32.13 -5.24
N ASP A 872 7.59 -30.92 -5.12
CA ASP A 872 8.37 -29.71 -4.78
C ASP A 872 8.60 -29.56 -3.25
N GLY A 873 8.23 -30.59 -2.46
CA GLY A 873 8.41 -30.62 -1.01
C GLY A 873 7.20 -30.10 -0.23
N PHE A 874 6.03 -30.06 -0.84
CA PHE A 874 4.79 -29.55 -0.23
C PHE A 874 3.86 -30.68 0.22
N VAL A 875 3.19 -30.46 1.34
CA VAL A 875 2.20 -31.37 1.93
C VAL A 875 0.93 -30.59 2.24
N TYR A 876 -0.21 -31.08 1.79
CA TYR A 876 -1.51 -30.46 2.00
C TYR A 876 -2.06 -30.90 3.36
N GLN A 877 -2.33 -29.91 4.20
CA GLN A 877 -2.93 -30.11 5.52
C GLN A 877 -4.34 -29.50 5.50
N PRO A 878 -5.38 -30.30 5.25
CA PRO A 878 -6.75 -29.84 5.37
C PRO A 878 -7.01 -29.47 6.83
N GLY A 879 -7.21 -28.20 7.14
CA GLY A 879 -7.30 -27.73 8.54
C GLY A 879 -7.30 -26.21 8.63
N TYR A 880 -7.95 -25.69 9.68
CA TYR A 880 -8.30 -24.28 9.85
C TYR A 880 -7.73 -23.73 11.17
N MET A 881 -6.52 -23.17 11.13
CA MET A 881 -5.79 -22.62 12.29
C MET A 881 -5.63 -23.59 13.49
N ASP A 882 -4.36 -23.89 13.80
CA ASP A 882 -3.90 -24.90 14.77
C ASP A 882 -4.31 -26.37 14.42
N GLN A 883 -3.59 -27.34 14.99
CA GLN A 883 -3.77 -28.77 14.69
C GLN A 883 -5.11 -29.36 15.21
N SER A 884 -5.91 -28.58 15.94
CA SER A 884 -7.17 -29.01 16.54
C SER A 884 -8.39 -28.82 15.63
N ASN A 885 -8.28 -27.95 14.61
CA ASN A 885 -9.33 -27.69 13.63
C ASN A 885 -8.99 -28.34 12.27
N SER A 886 -9.79 -29.35 11.94
CA SER A 886 -9.63 -30.21 10.77
C SER A 886 -10.75 -29.90 9.77
N GLY A 887 -10.43 -29.54 8.52
CA GLY A 887 -11.41 -29.22 7.48
C GLY A 887 -11.57 -30.33 6.43
N SER A 888 -12.75 -30.48 5.84
CA SER A 888 -12.92 -31.38 4.69
C SER A 888 -12.34 -30.78 3.43
N MET A 889 -11.75 -31.63 2.60
CA MET A 889 -11.14 -31.24 1.35
C MET A 889 -11.50 -32.20 0.22
N LEU A 890 -11.86 -31.64 -0.92
CA LEU A 890 -11.91 -32.31 -2.22
C LEU A 890 -10.93 -31.58 -3.15
N ALA A 891 -10.01 -32.31 -3.76
CA ALA A 891 -9.07 -31.79 -4.74
C ALA A 891 -9.10 -32.61 -6.03
N VAL A 892 -9.15 -31.91 -7.15
CA VAL A 892 -9.00 -32.45 -8.50
C VAL A 892 -7.83 -31.71 -9.12
N SER A 893 -6.73 -32.39 -9.44
CA SER A 893 -5.45 -31.74 -9.71
C SER A 893 -4.62 -32.46 -10.78
N ASN A 894 -3.99 -31.72 -11.69
CA ASN A 894 -3.01 -32.29 -12.63
C ASN A 894 -1.67 -32.65 -11.98
N GLY A 895 -1.41 -32.18 -10.76
CA GLY A 895 -0.19 -32.45 -9.99
C GLY A 895 -0.30 -33.68 -9.09
N TRP A 896 0.80 -34.02 -8.43
CA TRP A 896 0.80 -34.95 -7.30
C TRP A 896 0.49 -34.19 -6.01
N LEU A 897 -0.42 -34.74 -5.18
CA LEU A 897 -0.86 -34.14 -3.93
C LEU A 897 -0.73 -35.16 -2.80
N ASP A 898 0.15 -34.88 -1.84
CA ASP A 898 0.22 -35.58 -0.57
C ASP A 898 -0.66 -34.85 0.45
N VAL A 899 -1.75 -35.50 0.84
CA VAL A 899 -2.75 -34.95 1.76
C VAL A 899 -2.64 -35.67 3.11
N LEU A 900 -2.44 -34.92 4.19
CA LEU A 900 -2.36 -35.49 5.53
C LEU A 900 -3.68 -36.12 5.97
N PRO A 901 -3.64 -37.22 6.74
CA PRO A 901 -4.81 -37.78 7.38
C PRO A 901 -5.35 -36.86 8.47
N MET A 902 -6.64 -37.01 8.78
CA MET A 902 -7.42 -36.06 9.56
C MET A 902 -7.75 -36.65 10.94
N ALA A 903 -7.33 -35.99 12.03
CA ALA A 903 -7.66 -36.43 13.38
C ALA A 903 -9.16 -36.29 13.70
N ALA A 904 -9.72 -37.25 14.43
CA ALA A 904 -11.08 -37.16 14.97
C ALA A 904 -11.17 -36.02 15.99
N SER A 905 -11.99 -35.01 15.73
CA SER A 905 -12.29 -33.94 16.68
C SER A 905 -13.78 -33.56 16.64
N ALA A 906 -14.30 -33.01 17.75
CA ALA A 906 -15.68 -32.52 17.84
C ALA A 906 -15.94 -31.32 16.89
N ARG A 907 -14.87 -30.66 16.44
CA ARG A 907 -14.85 -29.61 15.39
C ARG A 907 -14.27 -30.14 14.07
N GLY A 908 -14.43 -31.45 13.85
CA GLY A 908 -13.76 -32.17 12.79
C GLY A 908 -14.31 -31.90 11.39
N PRO A 909 -13.74 -32.58 10.38
CA PRO A 909 -14.17 -32.55 8.99
C PRO A 909 -15.68 -32.73 8.83
N GLN A 910 -16.22 -32.26 7.71
CA GLN A 910 -17.63 -32.33 7.32
C GLN A 910 -17.89 -33.35 6.20
N PRO A 911 -19.15 -33.78 5.95
CA PRO A 911 -19.44 -34.76 4.90
C PRO A 911 -18.94 -34.35 3.50
N ILE A 912 -18.63 -35.35 2.66
CA ILE A 912 -18.38 -35.16 1.22
C ILE A 912 -19.34 -36.07 0.46
N LEU A 913 -20.22 -35.47 -0.35
CA LEU A 913 -21.26 -36.18 -1.09
C LEU A 913 -21.11 -35.90 -2.59
N VAL A 914 -20.91 -36.94 -3.40
CA VAL A 914 -20.65 -36.82 -4.83
C VAL A 914 -21.65 -37.65 -5.64
N GLY A 915 -22.34 -36.99 -6.57
CA GLY A 915 -23.36 -37.60 -7.44
C GLY A 915 -24.73 -37.73 -6.79
N VAL A 916 -24.95 -37.08 -5.65
CA VAL A 916 -26.26 -37.07 -4.97
C VAL A 916 -27.25 -36.17 -5.70
N CYS A 917 -28.55 -36.46 -5.53
CA CYS A 917 -29.59 -35.68 -6.17
C CYS A 917 -29.69 -34.28 -5.56
N GLY A 918 -29.76 -33.27 -6.42
CA GLY A 918 -29.95 -31.88 -6.03
C GLY A 918 -31.43 -31.50 -5.90
N ALA A 919 -31.70 -30.23 -5.62
CA ALA A 919 -33.06 -29.68 -5.62
C ALA A 919 -33.76 -29.80 -6.98
N ALA A 920 -32.98 -29.86 -8.08
CA ALA A 920 -33.47 -30.05 -9.45
C ALA A 920 -33.67 -31.53 -9.84
N GLY A 921 -33.46 -32.49 -8.93
CA GLY A 921 -33.58 -33.93 -9.20
C GLY A 921 -32.24 -34.63 -9.48
N CYS A 922 -32.32 -35.86 -10.01
CA CYS A 922 -31.20 -36.77 -10.24
C CYS A 922 -30.87 -36.89 -11.74
N GLU A 923 -30.69 -35.79 -12.45
CA GLU A 923 -30.44 -35.81 -13.89
C GLU A 923 -28.96 -35.58 -14.26
N GLY A 924 -28.52 -36.22 -15.34
CA GLY A 924 -27.17 -36.09 -15.85
C GLY A 924 -26.11 -36.91 -15.10
N GLN A 925 -24.91 -36.93 -15.67
CA GLN A 925 -23.79 -37.73 -15.15
C GLN A 925 -22.72 -36.85 -14.52
N THR A 926 -22.48 -37.05 -13.23
CA THR A 926 -21.43 -36.34 -12.49
C THR A 926 -20.03 -36.79 -12.93
N GLN A 927 -19.10 -35.84 -13.07
CA GLN A 927 -17.78 -36.07 -13.66
C GLN A 927 -16.65 -35.47 -12.81
N LEU A 928 -15.63 -36.26 -12.47
CA LEU A 928 -14.42 -35.80 -11.77
C LEU A 928 -13.15 -36.31 -12.48
N TYR A 929 -12.51 -35.47 -13.29
CA TYR A 929 -11.37 -35.89 -14.11
C TYR A 929 -10.11 -35.08 -13.81
N ALA A 930 -8.99 -35.79 -13.61
CA ALA A 930 -7.68 -35.21 -13.41
C ALA A 930 -6.58 -35.92 -14.19
N GLU A 931 -5.54 -35.20 -14.61
CA GLU A 931 -4.34 -35.84 -15.18
C GLU A 931 -3.44 -36.42 -14.08
N GLY A 932 -3.51 -35.86 -12.87
CA GLY A 932 -2.67 -36.20 -11.73
C GLY A 932 -3.47 -36.89 -10.63
N THR A 933 -3.90 -36.13 -9.63
CA THR A 933 -4.49 -36.64 -8.39
C THR A 933 -5.96 -36.22 -8.21
N LEU A 934 -6.79 -37.19 -7.83
CA LEU A 934 -8.05 -36.98 -7.11
C LEU A 934 -7.77 -37.22 -5.63
N ALA A 935 -7.99 -36.22 -4.78
CA ALA A 935 -7.82 -36.37 -3.33
C ALA A 935 -9.09 -35.99 -2.57
N PHE A 936 -9.45 -36.80 -1.59
CA PHE A 936 -10.56 -36.55 -0.69
C PHE A 936 -10.11 -36.72 0.76
N ALA A 937 -10.45 -35.76 1.61
CA ALA A 937 -10.18 -35.81 3.05
C ALA A 937 -11.44 -35.47 3.85
N THR A 938 -11.97 -36.45 4.59
CA THR A 938 -13.07 -36.27 5.55
C THR A 938 -13.15 -37.46 6.50
N ASN A 939 -13.40 -37.26 7.79
CA ASN A 939 -13.69 -38.36 8.72
C ASN A 939 -15.20 -38.52 9.01
N LYS A 940 -16.06 -37.85 8.23
CA LYS A 940 -17.52 -37.99 8.30
C LYS A 940 -18.03 -38.80 7.11
N ARG A 941 -19.34 -38.78 6.90
CA ARG A 941 -20.01 -39.45 5.78
C ARG A 941 -19.33 -39.05 4.46
N PHE A 942 -18.88 -40.06 3.73
CA PHE A 942 -18.37 -39.92 2.37
C PHE A 942 -19.25 -40.75 1.45
N GLU A 943 -19.81 -40.14 0.40
CA GLU A 943 -20.63 -40.81 -0.58
C GLU A 943 -20.15 -40.52 -2.00
N LEU A 944 -20.03 -41.57 -2.80
CA LEU A 944 -19.70 -41.52 -4.22
C LEU A 944 -20.71 -42.39 -4.97
N ASP A 945 -21.71 -41.77 -5.58
CA ASP A 945 -22.79 -42.48 -6.29
C ASP A 945 -22.23 -43.33 -7.44
N ASN A 946 -22.86 -44.49 -7.69
CA ASN A 946 -22.41 -45.44 -8.71
C ASN A 946 -22.42 -44.87 -10.14
N ARG A 947 -23.19 -43.82 -10.41
CA ARG A 947 -23.28 -43.15 -11.72
C ARG A 947 -22.18 -42.12 -11.96
N VAL A 948 -21.43 -41.74 -10.92
CA VAL A 948 -20.31 -40.79 -11.03
C VAL A 948 -19.23 -41.40 -11.92
N ARG A 949 -18.77 -40.63 -12.90
CA ARG A 949 -17.56 -40.95 -13.65
C ARG A 949 -16.39 -40.18 -13.11
N PHE A 950 -15.27 -40.87 -12.96
CA PHE A 950 -14.04 -40.27 -12.49
C PHE A 950 -12.84 -40.95 -13.16
N GLY A 951 -11.70 -40.25 -13.19
CA GLY A 951 -10.45 -40.78 -13.72
C GLY A 951 -9.26 -39.88 -13.37
N ALA A 952 -8.20 -40.49 -12.86
CA ALA A 952 -6.95 -39.83 -12.47
C ALA A 952 -5.84 -40.87 -12.32
N ARG A 953 -4.57 -40.45 -12.47
CA ARG A 953 -3.42 -41.33 -12.23
C ARG A 953 -3.25 -41.69 -10.77
N ASN A 954 -3.67 -40.81 -9.86
CA ASN A 954 -3.55 -41.01 -8.43
C ASN A 954 -4.91 -40.77 -7.77
N LEU A 955 -5.28 -41.65 -6.87
CA LEU A 955 -6.43 -41.48 -6.00
C LEU A 955 -5.94 -41.55 -4.56
N SER A 956 -6.13 -40.46 -3.83
CA SER A 956 -5.80 -40.35 -2.41
C SER A 956 -7.06 -40.16 -1.59
N LEU A 957 -7.33 -41.09 -0.69
CA LEU A 957 -8.50 -41.10 0.17
C LEU A 957 -8.04 -41.07 1.62
N SER A 958 -8.35 -39.99 2.31
CA SER A 958 -8.16 -39.83 3.76
C SER A 958 -9.54 -39.80 4.42
N VAL A 959 -10.04 -40.99 4.78
CA VAL A 959 -11.41 -41.20 5.29
C VAL A 959 -11.45 -41.62 6.76
N GLY A 960 -12.61 -41.51 7.41
CA GLY A 960 -12.83 -42.04 8.76
C GLY A 960 -12.72 -43.57 8.75
N ALA A 961 -13.70 -44.24 8.16
CA ALA A 961 -13.66 -45.67 7.86
C ALA A 961 -13.80 -45.97 6.36
N LEU A 962 -13.31 -47.13 5.92
CA LEU A 962 -13.55 -47.69 4.59
C LEU A 962 -14.39 -48.97 4.71
N ASN A 963 -15.57 -48.98 4.11
CA ASN A 963 -16.50 -50.11 4.15
C ASN A 963 -16.52 -50.82 2.80
N VAL A 964 -16.01 -52.04 2.74
CA VAL A 964 -15.90 -52.85 1.53
C VAL A 964 -16.97 -53.93 1.52
N GLY A 965 -17.78 -54.00 0.46
CA GLY A 965 -18.86 -54.98 0.32
C GLY A 965 -19.55 -54.87 -1.03
N ASP A 966 -20.35 -55.88 -1.39
CA ASP A 966 -21.27 -55.72 -2.53
C ASP A 966 -22.42 -54.76 -2.18
N ALA A 967 -23.07 -54.18 -3.20
CA ALA A 967 -24.09 -53.16 -2.98
C ALA A 967 -25.29 -53.66 -2.13
N PRO A 968 -25.84 -54.87 -2.33
CA PRO A 968 -26.92 -55.39 -1.49
C PRO A 968 -26.51 -55.57 -0.02
N THR A 969 -25.31 -56.08 0.25
CA THR A 969 -24.82 -56.31 1.61
C THR A 969 -24.58 -55.00 2.34
N LEU A 970 -23.95 -54.01 1.69
CA LEU A 970 -23.75 -52.70 2.27
C LEU A 970 -25.08 -51.99 2.56
N ALA A 971 -26.07 -52.11 1.68
CA ALA A 971 -27.41 -51.57 1.90
C ALA A 971 -28.13 -52.24 3.07
N ALA A 972 -28.03 -53.58 3.21
CA ALA A 972 -28.61 -54.30 4.34
C ALA A 972 -27.94 -53.94 5.68
N VAL A 973 -26.61 -53.81 5.70
CA VAL A 973 -25.83 -53.40 6.88
C VAL A 973 -26.15 -51.95 7.27
N GLN A 974 -26.31 -51.06 6.28
CA GLN A 974 -26.77 -49.69 6.48
C GLN A 974 -28.18 -49.65 7.10
N ALA A 975 -29.13 -50.43 6.56
CA ALA A 975 -30.50 -50.52 7.07
C ALA A 975 -30.55 -51.08 8.50
N ALA A 976 -29.61 -51.97 8.86
CA ALA A 976 -29.45 -52.49 10.21
C ALA A 976 -28.73 -51.52 11.18
N GLY A 977 -28.31 -50.34 10.73
CA GLY A 977 -27.58 -49.35 11.55
C GLY A 977 -26.17 -49.79 11.96
N LYS A 978 -25.59 -50.78 11.26
CA LYS A 978 -24.28 -51.38 11.58
C LYS A 978 -23.14 -50.91 10.67
N LEU A 979 -23.43 -50.07 9.68
CA LEU A 979 -22.41 -49.51 8.79
C LEU A 979 -21.71 -48.34 9.48
N VAL A 980 -20.39 -48.42 9.63
CA VAL A 980 -19.59 -47.32 10.21
C VAL A 980 -19.60 -46.12 9.25
N SER A 981 -19.66 -44.90 9.79
CA SER A 981 -19.57 -43.68 8.98
C SER A 981 -18.23 -43.64 8.22
N GLY A 982 -18.27 -43.59 6.89
CA GLY A 982 -17.08 -43.64 6.06
C GLY A 982 -17.39 -43.81 4.58
N LEU A 983 -16.37 -44.12 3.78
CA LEU A 983 -16.50 -44.40 2.35
C LEU A 983 -16.99 -45.83 2.14
N THR A 984 -17.97 -46.03 1.26
CA THR A 984 -18.35 -47.36 0.76
C THR A 984 -17.63 -47.66 -0.56
N LEU A 985 -17.02 -48.84 -0.67
CA LEU A 985 -16.27 -49.26 -1.86
C LEU A 985 -16.68 -50.67 -2.27
N ASN A 986 -17.08 -50.84 -3.53
CA ASN A 986 -17.39 -52.14 -4.13
C ASN A 986 -16.46 -52.41 -5.33
N GLN A 987 -16.44 -53.65 -5.80
CA GLN A 987 -15.55 -54.08 -6.88
C GLN A 987 -15.85 -53.39 -8.22
N ASP A 988 -17.11 -53.00 -8.49
CA ASP A 988 -17.48 -52.28 -9.71
C ASP A 988 -16.93 -50.84 -9.73
N VAL A 989 -17.00 -50.15 -8.59
CA VAL A 989 -16.41 -48.80 -8.40
C VAL A 989 -14.90 -48.87 -8.58
N LEU A 990 -14.25 -49.85 -7.95
CA LEU A 990 -12.80 -50.08 -8.09
C LEU A 990 -12.43 -50.43 -9.55
N GLY A 991 -13.18 -51.29 -10.23
CA GLY A 991 -12.95 -51.64 -11.64
C GLY A 991 -13.13 -50.48 -12.61
N ARG A 992 -13.95 -49.47 -12.27
CA ARG A 992 -14.01 -48.21 -13.02
C ARG A 992 -12.79 -47.33 -12.75
N LEU A 993 -12.36 -47.21 -11.48
CA LEU A 993 -11.14 -46.48 -11.11
C LEU A 993 -9.91 -46.97 -11.89
N LEU A 994 -9.72 -48.30 -11.93
CA LEU A 994 -8.56 -48.94 -12.55
C LEU A 994 -8.48 -48.76 -14.06
N ARG A 995 -9.61 -48.52 -14.74
CA ARG A 995 -9.67 -48.33 -16.20
C ARG A 995 -9.63 -46.86 -16.63
N GLY A 996 -9.99 -45.93 -15.75
CA GLY A 996 -10.20 -44.52 -16.12
C GLY A 996 -11.43 -44.33 -17.02
N ASP A 997 -11.48 -43.19 -17.73
CA ASP A 997 -12.50 -42.92 -18.77
C ASP A 997 -11.79 -42.49 -20.08
N THR A 998 -11.46 -43.49 -20.90
CA THR A 998 -10.79 -43.31 -22.19
C THR A 998 -11.62 -42.49 -23.17
N ALA A 999 -12.96 -42.53 -23.09
CA ALA A 999 -13.84 -41.75 -23.96
C ALA A 999 -13.74 -40.24 -23.71
N ARG A 1000 -13.28 -39.84 -22.51
CA ARG A 1000 -13.03 -38.45 -22.12
C ARG A 1000 -11.54 -38.12 -21.99
N GLY A 1001 -10.65 -39.05 -22.33
CA GLY A 1001 -9.19 -38.88 -22.21
C GLY A 1001 -8.68 -38.86 -20.76
N ALA A 1002 -9.51 -39.29 -19.79
CA ALA A 1002 -9.08 -39.39 -18.40
C ALA A 1002 -8.17 -40.61 -18.20
N PRO A 1003 -7.00 -40.45 -17.56
CA PRO A 1003 -6.04 -41.54 -17.41
C PRO A 1003 -6.56 -42.65 -16.50
N ALA A 1004 -6.02 -43.86 -16.70
CA ALA A 1004 -6.20 -44.98 -15.80
C ALA A 1004 -5.44 -44.76 -14.47
N LEU A 1005 -5.97 -45.34 -13.39
CA LEU A 1005 -5.36 -45.23 -12.07
C LEU A 1005 -4.03 -45.98 -12.00
N GLU A 1006 -2.98 -45.28 -11.58
CA GLU A 1006 -1.63 -45.82 -11.35
C GLU A 1006 -1.33 -45.99 -9.85
N ASN A 1007 -1.84 -45.09 -8.99
CA ASN A 1007 -1.57 -45.11 -7.54
C ASN A 1007 -2.87 -45.00 -6.74
N LEU A 1008 -3.11 -45.96 -5.85
CA LEU A 1008 -4.24 -45.95 -4.92
C LEU A 1008 -3.73 -45.83 -3.47
N ILE A 1009 -4.04 -44.71 -2.82
CA ILE A 1009 -3.68 -44.43 -1.43
C ILE A 1009 -4.97 -44.39 -0.61
N LEU A 1010 -5.09 -45.33 0.33
CA LEU A 1010 -6.24 -45.51 1.22
C LEU A 1010 -5.79 -45.30 2.66
N ASN A 1011 -6.05 -44.13 3.20
CA ASN A 1011 -5.82 -43.79 4.59
C ASN A 1011 -7.16 -43.77 5.33
N ALA A 1012 -7.42 -44.80 6.14
CA ALA A 1012 -8.56 -44.84 7.05
C ALA A 1012 -8.08 -44.49 8.46
N TYR A 1013 -8.69 -43.46 9.08
CA TYR A 1013 -8.30 -43.04 10.42
C TYR A 1013 -8.77 -44.03 11.50
N ASP A 1014 -9.95 -44.63 11.33
CA ASP A 1014 -10.57 -45.53 12.29
C ASP A 1014 -10.37 -47.01 11.91
N SER A 1015 -10.88 -47.43 10.74
CA SER A 1015 -10.77 -48.84 10.31
C SER A 1015 -11.10 -49.07 8.84
N ILE A 1016 -10.70 -50.24 8.32
CA ILE A 1016 -11.21 -50.81 7.08
C ILE A 1016 -12.09 -52.01 7.42
N ASN A 1017 -13.36 -52.00 7.00
CA ASN A 1017 -14.38 -53.00 7.36
C ASN A 1017 -14.83 -53.76 6.11
N PHE A 1018 -14.65 -55.07 6.06
CA PHE A 1018 -15.17 -55.94 5.02
C PHE A 1018 -16.51 -56.53 5.45
N TYR A 1019 -17.53 -56.50 4.59
CA TYR A 1019 -18.87 -57.02 4.85
C TYR A 1019 -19.20 -58.15 3.87
N GLY A 1020 -19.47 -59.34 4.39
CA GLY A 1020 -19.66 -60.57 3.60
C GLY A 1020 -18.37 -61.05 2.91
N GLY A 1021 -18.51 -61.85 1.85
CA GLY A 1021 -17.42 -62.35 1.00
C GLY A 1021 -16.84 -61.30 0.05
N ALA A 1022 -16.38 -60.15 0.57
CA ALA A 1022 -15.97 -59.00 -0.23
C ALA A 1022 -14.48 -59.02 -0.61
N ALA A 1023 -14.16 -58.54 -1.82
CA ALA A 1023 -12.78 -58.41 -2.27
C ALA A 1023 -12.45 -57.02 -2.81
N LEU A 1024 -11.22 -56.56 -2.59
CA LEU A 1024 -10.58 -55.48 -3.33
C LEU A 1024 -9.55 -56.11 -4.28
N ASP A 1025 -9.98 -56.47 -5.49
CA ASP A 1025 -9.09 -57.02 -6.52
C ASP A 1025 -8.70 -55.93 -7.51
N THR A 1026 -7.40 -55.60 -7.55
CA THR A 1026 -6.88 -54.57 -8.45
C THR A 1026 -6.45 -55.13 -9.81
N ARG A 1027 -6.52 -56.46 -10.00
CA ARG A 1027 -6.12 -57.13 -11.23
C ARG A 1027 -7.20 -57.01 -12.29
N ASP A 1028 -6.78 -56.79 -13.52
CA ASP A 1028 -7.65 -56.90 -14.67
C ASP A 1028 -8.10 -58.36 -14.83
N PRO A 1029 -9.42 -58.64 -14.88
CA PRO A 1029 -9.94 -60.01 -14.95
C PRO A 1029 -9.52 -60.79 -16.20
N ALA A 1030 -9.22 -60.09 -17.30
CA ALA A 1030 -8.82 -60.70 -18.56
C ALA A 1030 -7.31 -61.00 -18.62
N THR A 1031 -6.48 -60.16 -18.01
CA THR A 1031 -5.01 -60.31 -18.08
C THR A 1031 -4.36 -60.82 -16.80
N GLY A 1032 -5.08 -60.81 -15.67
CA GLY A 1032 -4.56 -61.16 -14.35
C GLY A 1032 -3.53 -60.18 -13.77
N ARG A 1033 -3.18 -59.11 -14.51
CA ARG A 1033 -2.23 -58.07 -14.10
C ARG A 1033 -3.00 -56.87 -13.56
N SER A 1034 -2.51 -56.26 -12.49
CA SER A 1034 -3.10 -55.01 -11.99
C SER A 1034 -2.51 -53.80 -12.70
N SER A 1035 -3.35 -52.80 -12.95
CA SER A 1035 -2.96 -51.53 -13.55
C SER A 1035 -2.28 -50.58 -12.55
N LEU A 1036 -2.32 -50.90 -11.25
CA LEU A 1036 -1.68 -50.10 -10.21
C LEU A 1036 -0.18 -50.36 -10.13
N LYS A 1037 0.59 -49.28 -10.04
CA LYS A 1037 1.99 -49.26 -9.62
C LYS A 1037 2.11 -49.38 -8.10
N ASN A 1038 1.27 -48.66 -7.36
CA ASN A 1038 1.29 -48.65 -5.89
C ASN A 1038 -0.12 -48.78 -5.31
N LEU A 1039 -0.24 -49.64 -4.29
CA LEU A 1039 -1.37 -49.68 -3.37
C LEU A 1039 -0.83 -49.40 -1.97
N VAL A 1040 -1.22 -48.27 -1.39
CA VAL A 1040 -0.84 -47.87 -0.04
C VAL A 1040 -2.08 -47.92 0.84
N ILE A 1041 -2.00 -48.67 1.94
CA ILE A 1041 -3.08 -48.78 2.92
C ILE A 1041 -2.53 -48.33 4.27
N GLY A 1042 -3.05 -47.21 4.78
CA GLY A 1042 -2.79 -46.72 6.13
C GLY A 1042 -4.06 -46.85 6.95
N THR A 1043 -4.10 -47.74 7.93
CA THR A 1043 -5.24 -47.90 8.85
C THR A 1043 -4.75 -48.46 10.19
N PRO A 1044 -5.32 -48.08 11.34
CA PRO A 1044 -4.97 -48.71 12.60
C PRO A 1044 -5.62 -50.09 12.75
N ALA A 1045 -6.69 -50.40 12.01
CA ALA A 1045 -7.38 -51.70 12.09
C ALA A 1045 -8.03 -52.14 10.76
N ILE A 1046 -8.16 -53.45 10.57
CA ILE A 1046 -8.94 -54.09 9.51
C ILE A 1046 -9.91 -55.09 10.16
N TYR A 1047 -11.21 -54.95 9.92
CA TYR A 1047 -12.28 -55.78 10.48
C TYR A 1047 -13.05 -56.52 9.37
N GLY A 1048 -13.62 -57.67 9.71
CA GLY A 1048 -14.51 -58.45 8.84
C GLY A 1048 -15.83 -58.75 9.53
N TYR A 1049 -16.94 -58.56 8.81
CA TYR A 1049 -18.32 -58.78 9.23
C TYR A 1049 -18.99 -59.74 8.25
N GLY A 1050 -18.91 -61.03 8.51
CA GLY A 1050 -19.46 -62.08 7.66
C GLY A 1050 -19.76 -63.38 8.42
N GLY A 1051 -20.38 -64.34 7.74
CA GLY A 1051 -20.58 -65.70 8.25
C GLY A 1051 -19.30 -66.55 8.20
N ALA A 1052 -19.34 -67.76 8.77
CA ALA A 1052 -18.18 -68.65 8.85
C ALA A 1052 -17.59 -69.08 7.49
N GLY A 1053 -18.33 -68.90 6.39
CA GLY A 1053 -17.88 -69.21 5.02
C GLY A 1053 -17.46 -67.99 4.19
N ASP A 1054 -17.57 -66.76 4.73
CA ASP A 1054 -17.24 -65.55 3.99
C ASP A 1054 -15.73 -65.29 4.00
N VAL A 1055 -15.19 -64.89 2.85
CA VAL A 1055 -13.77 -64.57 2.69
C VAL A 1055 -13.60 -63.11 2.29
N ALA A 1056 -12.89 -62.35 3.11
CA ALA A 1056 -12.42 -61.00 2.78
C ALA A 1056 -11.03 -61.07 2.13
N ALA A 1057 -10.84 -60.45 0.96
CA ALA A 1057 -9.56 -60.51 0.25
C ALA A 1057 -9.10 -59.14 -0.28
N ILE A 1058 -7.81 -58.84 -0.17
CA ILE A 1058 -7.14 -57.73 -0.86
C ILE A 1058 -6.13 -58.34 -1.83
N ARG A 1059 -6.25 -58.02 -3.12
CA ARG A 1059 -5.42 -58.62 -4.18
C ARG A 1059 -4.78 -57.51 -5.03
N SER A 1060 -3.45 -57.51 -5.05
CA SER A 1060 -2.59 -56.50 -5.70
C SER A 1060 -1.35 -57.18 -6.30
N PRO A 1061 -0.68 -56.64 -7.34
CA PRO A 1061 0.21 -57.42 -8.22
C PRO A 1061 1.65 -57.52 -7.72
N ARG A 1062 1.87 -57.63 -6.41
CA ARG A 1062 3.09 -58.31 -5.98
C ARG A 1062 2.76 -59.75 -5.71
#